data_AF-A0A8B7YUY1-F1
#
_entry.id   AF-A0A8B7YUY1-F1
#
_cell.length_a   1.000
_cell.length_b   1.000
_cell.length_c   1.000
_cell.angle_alpha   90.00
_cell.angle_beta   90.00
_cell.angle_gamma   90.00
#
_symmetry.space_group_name_H-M   'P 1'
#
loop_
_entity.id
_entity.type
_entity.pdbx_description
1 polymer ?
#
loop_
_entity_poly.entity_id
_entity_poly.type
_entity_poly.pdbx_seq_one_letter_code
_entity_poly.pdbx_strand_id
1 'polypeptide(L)'
;MAVRPEAGRILMFGRVVCWMLVLLLAAENEAEGITVLERVRRQEVLYSSVCEGSTMNLRCLSSEHILIIESANFGRTDTDTCPRGPNNDTECIQPSSFEIVAESCNNWKTCAIPANTDVFGDPCPGTSKFLEVYLRCVPKRESPTRITYFLVTLAQHPIMATTRPSTTTTIPPPTVAVSTPSPTVRPTQRPTQMSTQRPTQMPTQSPTQSPTQIPTQISTQSPTQSSTQMVTTSKVAAPTSKPVPPLTSLALCPATFRRGIQWPQILSGSLSRQPCPEGTVGRGAEWHCEGRPAMWIPESGPDLSRCVSEWAEDIEDKLDVSASEISEVIASAVENNKKIYGGDLVVVTDLMMDSVGKLKEELAGLNNTQKFEMAETVTKNYVKIGSTVLGGSKLESWQDLPGAKKTKTATSLLSSIEETGFVLAENLGTRNTLTSEEGNVVLNVVVQDASKGDLKDISFPRPSQLTSSEWQDITDSISIPEASLKDRSKDGLSKVVFLAYNNLGSLLESSSFGNDQEQDLYVVNSRILSASIGDPRASSDLSQPATIIFEHINANFSKPVCSFWKFMNSTGSSVHADSITGEWSDTGCTMTGTNATHTTCSCTHLTNFAILMNTKGTPIPHGDAFALSIITYIGFIVSCICLLLAFITFAYFQNLQNDRNTIHKNLCICLFIAEIVFMAGIDQASRGAMCTVVALFLHYFFLAAFAWMCLEGIQLYVMLVEVFEAESSRRKYYYPFGYGLPLLVVGIAAAIDIGSYGTEEYCWLAVDNNFIWAFVAPVIVIIVVNTMFLSMAIFIMCRHSTMQTSQKEKTKKEKITPVINEQNFGSSQQIVAGDNNMDVAVSWVRGALVLLCLLGITWAFGLLYVTESLLVFAYIFTIANVFQGMFIFIFHCFMNEKVIKEYRRFIRNSMWMPEWIRDRYGGTFYTGSNQHRSSSSSSGKKRIWSQEDKRLSNTTGSSSADHRKLSTSSNGRNSGSCIRPSAVQYASSV
;
A
#
# COMPACT_ATOMS: atom_id res chain seq x y z
N MET A 1 -12.54 -60.28 16.68
CA MET A 1 -12.60 -58.80 16.79
C MET A 1 -11.81 -58.21 15.64
N ALA A 2 -12.45 -57.45 14.75
CA ALA A 2 -11.77 -56.61 13.75
C ALA A 2 -12.81 -55.65 13.14
N VAL A 3 -12.67 -54.34 13.38
CA VAL A 3 -13.50 -53.29 12.75
C VAL A 3 -12.54 -52.22 12.23
N ARG A 4 -12.77 -51.72 11.01
CA ARG A 4 -11.80 -50.89 10.28
C ARG A 4 -11.69 -49.46 10.84
N PRO A 5 -10.49 -48.85 10.88
CA PRO A 5 -10.34 -47.44 11.28
C PRO A 5 -10.94 -46.42 10.29
N GLU A 6 -11.14 -46.82 9.03
CA GLU A 6 -11.44 -45.93 7.90
C GLU A 6 -12.76 -45.16 8.06
N ALA A 7 -13.78 -45.78 8.67
CA ALA A 7 -15.10 -45.17 8.84
C ALA A 7 -15.08 -43.90 9.69
N GLY A 8 -14.16 -43.79 10.67
CA GLY A 8 -14.12 -42.67 11.62
C GLY A 8 -13.73 -41.34 10.99
N ARG A 9 -12.78 -41.33 10.04
CA ARG A 9 -12.32 -40.11 9.37
C ARG A 9 -13.37 -39.54 8.42
N ILE A 10 -14.08 -40.42 7.70
CA ILE A 10 -15.20 -40.04 6.82
C ILE A 10 -16.35 -39.43 7.64
N LEU A 11 -16.65 -40.00 8.81
CA LEU A 11 -17.69 -39.47 9.70
C LEU A 11 -17.35 -38.09 10.28
N MET A 12 -16.08 -37.84 10.63
CA MET A 12 -15.62 -36.52 11.10
C MET A 12 -15.80 -35.46 10.01
N PHE A 13 -15.34 -35.75 8.79
CA PHE A 13 -15.43 -34.81 7.65
C PHE A 13 -16.89 -34.48 7.32
N GLY A 14 -17.77 -35.49 7.26
CA GLY A 14 -19.20 -35.30 7.01
C GLY A 14 -19.90 -34.44 8.08
N ARG A 15 -19.50 -34.54 9.35
CA ARG A 15 -20.06 -33.73 10.45
C ARG A 15 -19.60 -32.28 10.41
N VAL A 16 -18.32 -32.00 10.10
CA VAL A 16 -17.80 -30.63 9.92
C VAL A 16 -18.49 -29.96 8.72
N VAL A 17 -18.57 -30.64 7.58
CA VAL A 17 -19.28 -30.13 6.39
C VAL A 17 -20.75 -29.83 6.70
N CYS A 18 -21.45 -30.71 7.42
CA CYS A 18 -22.87 -30.45 7.77
C CYS A 18 -23.04 -29.21 8.66
N TRP A 19 -22.18 -29.00 9.66
CA TRP A 19 -22.24 -27.78 10.49
C TRP A 19 -21.88 -26.51 9.72
N MET A 20 -20.88 -26.55 8.82
CA MET A 20 -20.57 -25.42 7.94
C MET A 20 -21.76 -25.06 7.04
N LEU A 21 -22.42 -26.06 6.45
CA LEU A 21 -23.62 -25.84 5.62
C LEU A 21 -24.79 -25.27 6.43
N VAL A 22 -24.95 -25.65 7.71
CA VAL A 22 -25.98 -25.05 8.60
C VAL A 22 -25.68 -23.59 8.92
N LEU A 23 -24.41 -23.23 9.17
CA LEU A 23 -24.01 -21.84 9.39
C LEU A 23 -24.25 -20.97 8.14
N LEU A 24 -23.98 -21.52 6.95
CA LEU A 24 -24.25 -20.85 5.68
C LEU A 24 -25.76 -20.63 5.45
N LEU A 25 -26.60 -21.64 5.67
CA LEU A 25 -28.06 -21.50 5.54
C LEU A 25 -28.68 -20.64 6.67
N ALA A 26 -28.00 -20.47 7.81
CA ALA A 26 -28.39 -19.49 8.82
C ALA A 26 -28.18 -18.06 8.30
N ALA A 27 -27.05 -17.78 7.65
CA ALA A 27 -26.79 -16.49 7.00
C ALA A 27 -27.75 -16.21 5.82
N GLU A 28 -28.15 -17.24 5.06
CA GLU A 28 -29.21 -17.12 4.04
C GLU A 28 -30.53 -16.64 4.66
N ASN A 29 -30.97 -17.26 5.75
CA ASN A 29 -32.21 -16.90 6.44
C ASN A 29 -32.17 -15.50 7.09
N GLU A 30 -31.01 -15.00 7.53
CA GLU A 30 -30.88 -13.62 8.03
C GLU A 30 -30.89 -12.59 6.90
N ALA A 31 -30.29 -12.90 5.74
CA ALA A 31 -30.40 -12.08 4.54
C ALA A 31 -31.83 -12.05 3.96
N GLU A 32 -32.54 -13.18 4.00
CA GLU A 32 -33.99 -13.21 3.75
C GLU A 32 -34.76 -12.38 4.79
N GLY A 33 -34.39 -12.44 6.07
CA GLY A 33 -34.98 -11.60 7.13
C GLY A 33 -34.86 -10.09 6.86
N ILE A 34 -33.69 -9.62 6.42
CA ILE A 34 -33.43 -8.22 6.06
C ILE A 34 -34.22 -7.81 4.81
N THR A 35 -34.21 -8.64 3.76
CA THR A 35 -34.97 -8.35 2.53
C THR A 35 -36.49 -8.52 2.69
N VAL A 36 -36.95 -9.30 3.66
CA VAL A 36 -38.36 -9.37 4.09
C VAL A 36 -38.77 -8.09 4.83
N LEU A 37 -37.93 -7.54 5.72
CA LEU A 37 -38.17 -6.21 6.31
C LEU A 37 -38.31 -5.13 5.22
N GLU A 38 -37.49 -5.22 4.17
CA GLU A 38 -37.52 -4.27 3.05
C GLU A 38 -38.71 -4.50 2.09
N ARG A 39 -39.21 -5.74 1.96
CA ARG A 39 -40.50 -6.04 1.31
C ARG A 39 -41.71 -5.59 2.12
N VAL A 40 -41.68 -5.73 3.46
CA VAL A 40 -42.75 -5.22 4.35
C VAL A 40 -42.82 -3.69 4.31
N ARG A 41 -41.70 -3.00 4.02
CA ARG A 41 -41.67 -1.56 3.70
C ARG A 41 -42.40 -1.21 2.40
N ARG A 42 -42.74 -2.19 1.55
CA ARG A 42 -43.28 -2.04 0.19
C ARG A 42 -44.64 -2.76 0.01
N GLN A 43 -45.46 -2.81 1.05
CA GLN A 43 -46.88 -3.14 0.92
C GLN A 43 -47.65 -1.93 0.34
N GLU A 44 -48.73 -2.19 -0.38
CA GLU A 44 -49.59 -1.13 -0.94
C GLU A 44 -50.27 -0.33 0.18
N VAL A 45 -50.28 1.00 0.03
CA VAL A 45 -51.04 1.90 0.91
C VAL A 45 -52.50 1.87 0.45
N LEU A 46 -53.40 1.52 1.36
CA LEU A 46 -54.81 1.36 1.08
C LEU A 46 -55.55 2.68 1.35
N TYR A 47 -56.30 3.17 0.36
CA TYR A 47 -57.12 4.38 0.47
C TYR A 47 -58.56 4.03 0.87
N SER A 48 -59.19 4.88 1.69
CA SER A 48 -60.61 4.80 2.04
C SER A 48 -61.18 6.19 2.32
N SER A 49 -62.33 6.50 1.72
CA SER A 49 -63.01 7.81 1.78
C SER A 49 -64.49 7.67 2.18
N VAL A 50 -65.01 8.53 3.06
CA VAL A 50 -66.44 8.55 3.42
C VAL A 50 -66.96 9.97 3.66
N CYS A 51 -68.20 10.26 3.24
CA CYS A 51 -68.77 11.61 3.30
C CYS A 51 -69.11 12.07 4.72
N GLU A 52 -69.15 13.40 4.93
CA GLU A 52 -69.63 14.04 6.16
C GLU A 52 -71.00 13.46 6.60
N GLY A 53 -71.12 13.14 7.90
CA GLY A 53 -72.31 12.48 8.48
C GLY A 53 -72.31 10.95 8.41
N SER A 54 -71.24 10.31 7.93
CA SER A 54 -71.13 8.84 7.78
C SER A 54 -69.99 8.22 8.59
N THR A 55 -70.10 6.94 8.95
CA THR A 55 -69.05 6.23 9.73
C THR A 55 -68.10 5.43 8.84
N MET A 56 -66.82 5.82 8.85
CA MET A 56 -65.71 5.08 8.25
C MET A 56 -65.50 3.76 9.00
N ASN A 57 -65.30 2.65 8.29
CA ASN A 57 -65.09 1.32 8.88
C ASN A 57 -63.85 0.65 8.28
N LEU A 58 -62.73 0.70 8.98
CA LEU A 58 -61.43 0.19 8.55
C LEU A 58 -61.21 -1.22 9.10
N ARG A 59 -60.69 -2.15 8.28
CA ARG A 59 -60.44 -3.55 8.69
C ARG A 59 -59.30 -4.22 7.93
N CYS A 60 -58.47 -4.99 8.65
CA CYS A 60 -57.52 -5.92 8.03
C CYS A 60 -58.16 -7.29 7.77
N LEU A 61 -57.95 -7.83 6.56
CA LEU A 61 -58.52 -9.12 6.11
C LEU A 61 -57.90 -10.35 6.81
N SER A 62 -56.60 -10.27 7.16
CA SER A 62 -55.88 -11.35 7.87
C SER A 62 -56.11 -11.30 9.38
N SER A 63 -56.09 -12.46 10.06
CA SER A 63 -56.17 -12.55 11.54
C SER A 63 -55.00 -11.85 12.24
N GLU A 64 -53.78 -12.07 11.75
CA GLU A 64 -52.53 -11.61 12.38
C GLU A 64 -52.19 -10.13 12.17
N HIS A 65 -53.00 -9.40 11.39
CA HIS A 65 -52.65 -8.06 10.94
C HIS A 65 -53.43 -6.96 11.67
N ILE A 66 -52.71 -5.90 12.03
CA ILE A 66 -53.20 -4.68 12.67
C ILE A 66 -53.14 -3.51 11.70
N LEU A 67 -54.04 -2.54 11.89
CA LEU A 67 -54.05 -1.26 11.20
C LEU A 67 -52.90 -0.38 11.70
N ILE A 68 -52.23 0.27 10.76
CA ILE A 68 -51.40 1.45 10.97
C ILE A 68 -51.88 2.51 9.99
N ILE A 69 -52.12 3.72 10.48
CA ILE A 69 -52.53 4.89 9.69
C ILE A 69 -51.27 5.64 9.24
N GLU A 70 -51.17 5.94 7.95
CA GLU A 70 -50.05 6.70 7.36
C GLU A 70 -50.45 8.17 7.15
N SER A 71 -51.71 8.47 6.83
CA SER A 71 -52.30 9.82 6.89
C SER A 71 -53.83 9.80 6.95
N ALA A 72 -54.45 10.88 7.42
CA ALA A 72 -55.90 11.10 7.34
C ALA A 72 -56.27 12.59 7.31
N ASN A 73 -57.37 12.95 6.65
CA ASN A 73 -57.87 14.31 6.50
C ASN A 73 -59.40 14.32 6.54
N PHE A 74 -60.01 15.22 7.33
CA PHE A 74 -61.44 15.53 7.27
C PHE A 74 -61.63 16.93 6.68
N GLY A 75 -62.03 17.01 5.42
CA GLY A 75 -62.06 18.27 4.68
C GLY A 75 -62.60 18.07 3.27
N ARG A 76 -62.11 18.83 2.29
CA ARG A 76 -62.35 18.59 0.86
C ARG A 76 -61.08 18.86 0.07
N THR A 77 -60.58 17.81 -0.58
CA THR A 77 -59.38 17.81 -1.44
C THR A 77 -59.70 17.64 -2.93
N ASP A 78 -60.93 17.27 -3.29
CA ASP A 78 -61.38 17.14 -4.69
C ASP A 78 -62.90 17.41 -4.86
N THR A 79 -63.38 17.50 -6.10
CA THR A 79 -64.77 17.83 -6.47
C THR A 79 -65.71 16.64 -6.66
N ASP A 80 -65.15 15.45 -6.86
CA ASP A 80 -65.82 14.27 -7.40
C ASP A 80 -66.17 13.28 -6.28
N THR A 81 -65.32 13.21 -5.25
CA THR A 81 -65.59 12.55 -3.98
C THR A 81 -66.69 13.29 -3.23
N CYS A 82 -67.76 12.56 -2.88
CA CYS A 82 -68.92 13.09 -2.16
C CYS A 82 -69.53 14.37 -2.79
N PRO A 83 -70.08 14.30 -4.02
CA PRO A 83 -70.53 15.46 -4.80
C PRO A 83 -71.92 16.00 -4.37
N ARG A 84 -72.32 15.77 -3.10
CA ARG A 84 -73.63 16.17 -2.55
C ARG A 84 -73.50 17.34 -1.57
N GLY A 85 -73.26 18.53 -2.11
CA GLY A 85 -73.22 19.78 -1.35
C GLY A 85 -72.38 20.83 -2.06
N PRO A 86 -72.15 21.99 -1.44
CA PRO A 86 -71.21 22.98 -1.95
C PRO A 86 -69.78 22.42 -1.94
N ASN A 87 -69.08 22.53 -3.07
CA ASN A 87 -67.74 21.99 -3.32
C ASN A 87 -66.76 23.06 -3.84
N ASN A 88 -67.04 24.34 -3.53
CA ASN A 88 -66.29 25.50 -4.05
C ASN A 88 -64.87 25.66 -3.48
N ASP A 89 -64.53 24.91 -2.42
CA ASP A 89 -63.23 24.92 -1.76
C ASP A 89 -62.66 23.49 -1.77
N THR A 90 -61.50 23.33 -2.42
CA THR A 90 -60.74 22.09 -2.53
C THR A 90 -59.36 22.16 -1.86
N GLU A 91 -59.09 23.24 -1.11
CA GLU A 91 -57.89 23.35 -0.25
C GLU A 91 -58.25 23.22 1.25
N CYS A 92 -59.49 22.82 1.53
CA CYS A 92 -60.00 22.56 2.87
C CYS A 92 -59.37 21.29 3.48
N ILE A 93 -58.45 21.48 4.43
CA ILE A 93 -57.71 20.41 5.12
C ILE A 93 -57.78 20.65 6.63
N GLN A 94 -57.99 19.59 7.42
CA GLN A 94 -57.96 19.63 8.89
C GLN A 94 -56.73 18.88 9.44
N PRO A 95 -55.66 19.57 9.91
CA PRO A 95 -54.43 18.91 10.34
C PRO A 95 -54.57 17.93 11.52
N SER A 96 -55.54 18.15 12.42
CA SER A 96 -55.79 17.26 13.57
C SER A 96 -56.38 15.90 13.19
N SER A 97 -56.90 15.74 11.97
CA SER A 97 -57.55 14.50 11.53
C SER A 97 -56.62 13.29 11.55
N PHE A 98 -55.34 13.46 11.25
CA PHE A 98 -54.37 12.36 11.32
C PHE A 98 -54.25 11.81 12.75
N GLU A 99 -54.06 12.70 13.74
CA GLU A 99 -53.84 12.31 15.13
C GLU A 99 -55.07 11.61 15.73
N ILE A 100 -56.26 12.18 15.51
CA ILE A 100 -57.55 11.61 15.94
C ILE A 100 -57.78 10.20 15.36
N VAL A 101 -57.50 10.00 14.06
CA VAL A 101 -57.64 8.69 13.41
C VAL A 101 -56.52 7.72 13.81
N ALA A 102 -55.30 8.21 14.02
CA ALA A 102 -54.15 7.42 14.45
C ALA A 102 -54.33 6.87 15.87
N GLU A 103 -54.71 7.70 16.85
CA GLU A 103 -54.99 7.25 18.22
C GLU A 103 -56.16 6.24 18.26
N SER A 104 -57.21 6.50 17.48
CA SER A 104 -58.41 5.66 17.45
C SER A 104 -58.20 4.29 16.78
N CYS A 105 -57.31 4.20 15.76
CA CYS A 105 -57.19 3.01 14.93
C CYS A 105 -55.86 2.24 15.01
N ASN A 106 -54.74 2.88 15.40
CA ASN A 106 -53.43 2.20 15.36
C ASN A 106 -53.38 1.00 16.32
N ASN A 107 -52.78 -0.10 15.85
CA ASN A 107 -52.67 -1.39 16.56
C ASN A 107 -54.00 -2.17 16.74
N TRP A 108 -55.13 -1.66 16.26
CA TRP A 108 -56.40 -2.41 16.22
C TRP A 108 -56.53 -3.18 14.90
N LYS A 109 -57.26 -4.31 14.89
CA LYS A 109 -57.56 -5.07 13.65
C LYS A 109 -58.68 -4.41 12.83
N THR A 110 -59.61 -3.75 13.53
CA THR A 110 -60.82 -3.14 13.01
C THR A 110 -61.08 -1.85 13.77
N CYS A 111 -61.44 -0.78 13.08
CA CYS A 111 -61.67 0.55 13.65
C CYS A 111 -62.88 1.21 12.98
N ALA A 112 -63.67 1.99 13.73
CA ALA A 112 -64.82 2.72 13.22
C ALA A 112 -64.81 4.16 13.73
N ILE A 113 -64.93 5.14 12.82
CA ILE A 113 -64.86 6.57 13.13
C ILE A 113 -65.97 7.34 12.39
N PRO A 114 -66.82 8.11 13.08
CA PRO A 114 -67.81 8.98 12.44
C PRO A 114 -67.14 10.23 11.85
N ALA A 115 -67.35 10.46 10.55
CA ALA A 115 -66.85 11.61 9.81
C ALA A 115 -67.75 12.84 10.04
N ASN A 116 -67.73 13.37 11.26
CA ASN A 116 -68.58 14.48 11.70
C ASN A 116 -67.75 15.65 12.24
N THR A 117 -68.28 16.85 12.02
CA THR A 117 -67.79 18.13 12.56
C THR A 117 -67.67 18.13 14.10
N ASP A 118 -68.49 17.36 14.82
CA ASP A 118 -68.38 17.20 16.28
C ASP A 118 -67.10 16.48 16.74
N VAL A 119 -66.46 15.72 15.84
CA VAL A 119 -65.25 14.90 16.12
C VAL A 119 -63.98 15.62 15.65
N PHE A 120 -64.05 16.27 14.49
CA PHE A 120 -62.89 16.87 13.81
C PHE A 120 -62.89 18.41 13.79
N GLY A 121 -63.97 19.07 14.22
CA GLY A 121 -64.20 20.50 13.97
C GLY A 121 -64.62 20.81 12.53
N ASP A 122 -64.94 22.07 12.24
CA ASP A 122 -65.27 22.53 10.88
C ASP A 122 -64.10 23.36 10.30
N PRO A 123 -63.25 22.79 9.42
CA PRO A 123 -62.19 23.53 8.74
C PRO A 123 -62.70 24.50 7.66
N CYS A 124 -63.88 24.25 7.07
CA CYS A 124 -64.43 25.08 5.98
C CYS A 124 -65.96 25.22 6.08
N PRO A 125 -66.47 26.13 6.93
CA PRO A 125 -67.89 26.35 7.14
C PRO A 125 -68.65 26.66 5.84
N GLY A 126 -69.63 25.83 5.52
CA GLY A 126 -70.46 25.94 4.31
C GLY A 126 -69.99 25.08 3.14
N THR A 127 -68.81 24.46 3.19
CA THR A 127 -68.35 23.44 2.24
C THR A 127 -68.66 22.03 2.78
N SER A 128 -69.15 21.15 1.91
CA SER A 128 -69.41 19.74 2.25
C SER A 128 -68.09 18.97 2.31
N LYS A 129 -67.84 18.26 3.42
CA LYS A 129 -66.58 17.56 3.69
C LYS A 129 -66.67 16.04 3.50
N PHE A 130 -65.52 15.39 3.54
CA PHE A 130 -65.36 13.94 3.65
C PHE A 130 -64.13 13.60 4.50
N LEU A 131 -64.15 12.44 5.15
CA LEU A 131 -62.99 11.85 5.81
C LEU A 131 -62.30 10.92 4.81
N GLU A 132 -61.03 11.21 4.49
CA GLU A 132 -60.15 10.30 3.77
C GLU A 132 -59.03 9.78 4.67
N VAL A 133 -58.65 8.50 4.48
CA VAL A 133 -57.66 7.80 5.29
C VAL A 133 -56.78 6.93 4.40
N TYR A 134 -55.46 7.07 4.57
CA TYR A 134 -54.44 6.21 3.97
C TYR A 134 -53.86 5.30 5.05
N LEU A 135 -53.96 3.99 4.86
CA LEU A 135 -53.60 3.00 5.87
C LEU A 135 -52.82 1.82 5.31
N ARG A 136 -52.26 1.02 6.21
CA ARG A 136 -51.62 -0.27 5.92
C ARG A 136 -52.01 -1.31 6.95
N CYS A 137 -51.98 -2.57 6.53
CA CYS A 137 -52.14 -3.73 7.41
C CYS A 137 -50.78 -4.42 7.60
N VAL A 138 -50.28 -4.48 8.84
CA VAL A 138 -48.98 -5.08 9.18
C VAL A 138 -49.14 -6.20 10.22
N PRO A 139 -48.32 -7.25 10.21
CA PRO A 139 -48.41 -8.33 11.19
C PRO A 139 -48.03 -7.84 12.60
N LYS A 140 -48.80 -8.26 13.61
CA LYS A 140 -48.55 -7.93 15.02
C LYS A 140 -47.27 -8.63 15.51
N ARG A 141 -46.25 -7.85 15.87
CA ARG A 141 -44.96 -8.39 16.37
C ARG A 141 -45.10 -8.93 17.79
N GLU A 142 -44.59 -10.15 18.03
CA GLU A 142 -44.18 -10.57 19.37
C GLU A 142 -42.83 -9.93 19.75
N SER A 143 -42.65 -9.64 21.04
CA SER A 143 -41.41 -9.02 21.55
C SER A 143 -40.28 -10.05 21.67
N PRO A 144 -39.07 -9.79 21.13
CA PRO A 144 -37.98 -10.77 21.12
C PRO A 144 -37.39 -11.05 22.50
N THR A 145 -37.29 -12.33 22.87
CA THR A 145 -36.89 -12.79 24.21
C THR A 145 -35.37 -12.70 24.43
N ARG A 146 -34.91 -11.61 25.07
CA ARG A 146 -33.72 -11.45 25.94
C ARG A 146 -32.35 -12.06 25.57
N ILE A 147 -32.13 -12.62 24.38
CA ILE A 147 -30.85 -13.28 24.00
C ILE A 147 -29.93 -12.34 23.19
N THR A 148 -30.47 -11.35 22.48
CA THR A 148 -29.72 -10.47 21.56
C THR A 148 -28.72 -9.53 22.25
N TYR A 149 -28.77 -9.38 23.58
CA TYR A 149 -27.89 -8.47 24.34
C TYR A 149 -26.47 -9.02 24.60
N PHE A 150 -26.17 -10.27 24.26
CA PHE A 150 -24.88 -10.90 24.60
C PHE A 150 -23.78 -10.83 23.53
N LEU A 151 -24.06 -10.27 22.35
CA LEU A 151 -23.10 -10.22 21.23
C LEU A 151 -22.57 -8.81 20.89
N VAL A 152 -23.10 -7.76 21.53
CA VAL A 152 -22.70 -6.37 21.26
C VAL A 152 -21.58 -5.89 22.20
N THR A 153 -21.37 -6.57 23.34
CA THR A 153 -20.46 -6.15 24.43
C THR A 153 -19.05 -6.76 24.38
N LEU A 154 -18.62 -7.31 23.23
CA LEU A 154 -17.26 -7.83 23.03
C LEU A 154 -16.38 -6.97 22.10
N ALA A 155 -16.89 -5.84 21.60
CA ALA A 155 -16.23 -5.01 20.58
C ALA A 155 -15.72 -3.66 21.12
N GLN A 156 -15.24 -3.59 22.37
CA GLN A 156 -14.54 -2.41 22.92
C GLN A 156 -13.76 -2.73 24.22
N HIS A 157 -12.44 -2.92 24.12
CA HIS A 157 -11.40 -2.17 24.85
C HIS A 157 -9.98 -2.73 24.61
N PRO A 158 -8.89 -1.95 24.84
CA PRO A 158 -7.53 -2.31 24.46
C PRO A 158 -6.76 -3.09 25.55
N ILE A 159 -5.58 -3.59 25.18
CA ILE A 159 -4.65 -4.34 26.03
C ILE A 159 -3.71 -3.38 26.78
N MET A 160 -3.46 -3.59 28.08
CA MET A 160 -2.11 -3.40 28.65
C MET A 160 -1.86 -4.07 30.01
N ALA A 161 -0.62 -4.56 30.16
CA ALA A 161 0.22 -4.68 31.35
C ALA A 161 -0.35 -5.18 32.70
N THR A 162 0.13 -6.37 33.08
CA THR A 162 0.33 -6.89 34.43
C THR A 162 0.82 -5.89 35.50
N THR A 163 0.27 -5.95 36.72
CA THR A 163 1.04 -6.13 37.98
C THR A 163 0.16 -6.58 39.16
N ARG A 164 0.78 -6.92 40.29
CA ARG A 164 0.27 -7.56 41.53
C ARG A 164 1.02 -6.87 42.71
N PRO A 165 0.66 -6.96 44.03
CA PRO A 165 -0.52 -7.51 44.72
C PRO A 165 -1.26 -6.49 45.64
N SER A 166 -2.31 -6.94 46.35
CA SER A 166 -2.80 -6.60 47.73
C SER A 166 -2.73 -5.14 48.29
N THR A 167 -3.62 -4.67 49.17
CA THR A 167 -4.40 -5.38 50.22
C THR A 167 -5.65 -4.59 50.64
N THR A 168 -6.67 -5.28 51.18
CA THR A 168 -7.89 -4.66 51.75
C THR A 168 -7.64 -3.98 53.10
N THR A 169 -8.27 -2.83 53.36
CA THR A 169 -8.54 -2.28 54.70
C THR A 169 -9.85 -1.47 54.66
N THR A 170 -10.55 -1.35 55.80
CA THR A 170 -11.97 -0.98 55.88
C THR A 170 -12.26 0.02 57.02
N ILE A 171 -13.24 0.94 56.79
CA ILE A 171 -14.16 1.52 57.81
C ILE A 171 -13.53 2.57 58.79
N PRO A 172 -14.19 3.71 59.17
CA PRO A 172 -15.32 4.48 58.59
C PRO A 172 -15.09 6.05 58.68
N PRO A 173 -16.09 6.98 58.85
CA PRO A 173 -15.95 8.46 58.71
C PRO A 173 -15.87 9.23 60.08
N PRO A 174 -16.03 10.58 60.25
CA PRO A 174 -16.49 11.65 59.31
C PRO A 174 -15.82 13.06 59.39
N THR A 175 -16.32 14.00 58.56
CA THR A 175 -16.35 15.51 58.66
C THR A 175 -15.34 16.22 59.59
N VAL A 176 -14.52 17.21 59.19
CA VAL A 176 -14.76 18.52 58.49
C VAL A 176 -13.38 19.01 57.93
N ALA A 177 -13.16 19.83 56.87
CA ALA A 177 -13.98 20.65 55.93
C ALA A 177 -13.62 20.30 54.45
N VAL A 178 -13.53 21.14 53.39
CA VAL A 178 -13.67 22.60 53.11
C VAL A 178 -14.66 22.80 51.93
N SER A 179 -15.44 23.88 51.97
CA SER A 179 -16.40 24.31 50.94
C SER A 179 -16.02 25.70 50.35
N THR A 180 -16.36 26.13 49.13
CA THR A 180 -16.95 25.41 47.96
C THR A 180 -16.44 25.99 46.60
N PRO A 181 -17.16 26.74 45.72
CA PRO A 181 -17.17 26.39 44.29
C PRO A 181 -16.90 27.55 43.29
N SER A 182 -17.13 27.25 42.00
CA SER A 182 -17.56 28.11 40.87
C SER A 182 -18.51 29.27 41.29
N PRO A 183 -18.70 30.39 40.52
CA PRO A 183 -19.00 30.33 39.08
C PRO A 183 -18.67 31.57 38.19
N THR A 184 -19.19 31.53 36.97
CA THR A 184 -19.29 32.56 35.91
C THR A 184 -20.21 33.76 36.27
N VAL A 185 -20.22 34.78 35.40
CA VAL A 185 -21.23 35.88 35.22
C VAL A 185 -20.86 37.28 35.77
N ARG A 186 -21.46 38.32 35.18
CA ARG A 186 -21.17 39.79 35.18
C ARG A 186 -22.52 40.54 34.93
N PRO A 187 -22.62 41.89 34.93
CA PRO A 187 -22.13 42.95 35.85
C PRO A 187 -23.25 43.93 36.34
N THR A 188 -23.03 44.67 37.44
CA THR A 188 -23.75 45.95 37.74
C THR A 188 -22.84 46.95 38.49
N GLN A 189 -23.27 48.21 38.73
CA GLN A 189 -22.36 49.36 38.96
C GLN A 189 -22.65 50.24 40.22
N ARG A 190 -21.57 50.80 40.81
CA ARG A 190 -21.46 52.10 41.57
C ARG A 190 -22.32 52.32 42.84
N PRO A 191 -22.12 53.42 43.61
CA PRO A 191 -20.99 54.37 43.72
C PRO A 191 -20.31 54.35 45.12
N THR A 192 -19.15 55.00 45.40
CA THR A 192 -18.97 56.37 46.02
C THR A 192 -17.45 56.47 46.34
N GLN A 193 -16.60 57.40 45.84
CA GLN A 193 -16.36 58.84 46.12
C GLN A 193 -16.10 59.19 47.61
N MET A 194 -15.18 60.08 48.04
CA MET A 194 -14.15 60.98 47.45
C MET A 194 -13.05 61.20 48.55
N SER A 195 -12.01 62.07 48.63
CA SER A 195 -11.31 63.17 47.89
C SER A 195 -9.96 63.42 48.67
N THR A 196 -8.89 64.20 48.36
CA THR A 196 -8.36 65.10 47.30
C THR A 196 -6.78 65.01 47.37
N GLN A 197 -5.81 65.92 47.13
CA GLN A 197 -5.65 67.33 46.68
C GLN A 197 -4.23 67.57 46.02
N ARG A 198 -3.68 68.80 46.06
CA ARG A 198 -2.30 69.28 45.72
C ARG A 198 -1.86 70.31 46.81
N PRO A 199 -0.60 70.81 46.98
CA PRO A 199 0.23 71.45 45.92
C PRO A 199 1.80 71.41 46.00
N THR A 200 2.41 71.63 44.83
CA THR A 200 3.64 72.37 44.43
C THR A 200 4.69 72.91 45.47
N GLN A 201 6.02 72.68 45.24
CA GLN A 201 7.09 73.71 44.96
C GLN A 201 8.55 73.14 44.86
N MET A 202 9.55 74.01 44.57
CA MET A 202 10.97 73.75 44.17
C MET A 202 11.94 74.65 45.00
N PRO A 203 13.29 74.41 45.09
CA PRO A 203 14.24 75.22 44.29
C PRO A 203 15.68 74.65 43.96
N THR A 204 16.22 75.02 42.79
CA THR A 204 17.54 75.69 42.45
C THR A 204 18.76 75.63 43.41
N GLN A 205 20.08 75.65 43.05
CA GLN A 205 20.87 76.39 42.00
C GLN A 205 22.24 75.70 41.60
N SER A 206 22.71 75.70 40.33
CA SER A 206 23.80 76.51 39.66
C SER A 206 25.29 76.14 39.94
N PRO A 207 26.34 76.54 39.15
CA PRO A 207 26.44 77.29 37.86
C PRO A 207 27.17 76.51 36.70
N THR A 208 26.97 76.75 35.39
CA THR A 208 27.51 77.78 34.42
C THR A 208 29.02 77.63 34.10
N GLN A 209 29.55 77.60 32.85
CA GLN A 209 29.31 78.33 31.56
C GLN A 209 29.40 77.36 30.32
N SER A 210 29.10 77.58 29.01
CA SER A 210 28.89 78.70 28.04
C SER A 210 30.14 79.51 27.60
N PRO A 211 30.24 80.16 26.38
CA PRO A 211 29.32 80.33 25.21
C PRO A 211 29.98 80.00 23.81
N THR A 212 29.39 79.98 22.59
CA THR A 212 28.18 80.53 21.87
C THR A 212 28.43 81.79 21.00
N GLN A 213 28.07 81.76 19.69
CA GLN A 213 27.42 82.79 18.79
C GLN A 213 27.23 82.15 17.36
N ILE A 214 26.11 82.20 16.59
CA ILE A 214 25.22 83.29 16.07
C ILE A 214 25.78 83.92 14.76
N PRO A 215 25.02 84.20 13.66
CA PRO A 215 23.59 84.57 13.59
C PRO A 215 22.63 83.98 12.52
N THR A 216 21.35 84.18 12.85
CA THR A 216 20.04 84.16 12.13
C THR A 216 19.93 84.85 10.75
N GLN A 217 19.00 84.37 9.89
CA GLN A 217 18.09 85.15 9.00
C GLN A 217 16.85 84.29 8.62
N ILE A 218 15.73 84.89 8.17
CA ILE A 218 14.38 84.24 8.16
C ILE A 218 13.52 84.60 6.92
N SER A 219 12.80 83.62 6.35
CA SER A 219 11.45 83.75 5.73
C SER A 219 10.80 82.35 5.65
N THR A 220 9.62 81.99 6.19
CA THR A 220 8.27 82.59 6.34
C THR A 220 7.29 82.08 5.25
N GLN A 221 6.09 81.67 5.69
CA GLN A 221 4.89 81.21 4.94
C GLN A 221 4.82 79.75 4.45
N SER A 222 3.92 78.99 5.09
CA SER A 222 2.81 78.35 4.37
C SER A 222 1.53 79.17 4.62
N PRO A 223 0.61 79.23 3.65
CA PRO A 223 -0.79 78.94 3.95
C PRO A 223 -1.53 78.20 2.82
N THR A 224 -2.74 77.69 3.12
CA THR A 224 -3.77 77.23 2.16
C THR A 224 -3.38 76.06 1.25
N GLN A 225 -3.84 74.82 1.39
CA GLN A 225 -4.97 74.24 2.15
C GLN A 225 -6.39 74.77 1.79
N SER A 226 -7.03 74.13 0.81
CA SER A 226 -8.51 73.91 0.71
C SER A 226 -8.84 73.21 -0.64
N SER A 227 -9.89 72.38 -0.77
CA SER A 227 -10.73 71.76 0.26
C SER A 227 -11.17 70.34 -0.12
N THR A 228 -11.31 69.51 0.90
CA THR A 228 -12.15 68.32 0.95
C THR A 228 -13.60 68.58 0.51
N GLN A 229 -14.20 67.63 -0.21
CA GLN A 229 -15.58 67.13 -0.06
C GLN A 229 -15.60 65.74 -0.74
N MET A 230 -15.96 64.62 -0.09
CA MET A 230 -17.21 64.30 0.60
C MET A 230 -18.46 64.68 -0.19
N VAL A 231 -18.98 63.74 -0.98
CA VAL A 231 -20.39 63.72 -1.38
C VAL A 231 -21.13 62.74 -0.48
N THR A 232 -22.29 63.19 0.00
CA THR A 232 -23.13 62.56 1.02
C THR A 232 -23.76 61.25 0.58
N THR A 233 -24.18 60.45 1.56
CA THR A 233 -25.03 59.27 1.37
C THR A 233 -26.33 59.57 0.63
N SER A 234 -26.77 58.61 -0.19
CA SER A 234 -28.20 58.36 -0.39
C SER A 234 -28.45 56.86 -0.58
N LYS A 235 -29.55 56.35 -0.01
CA LYS A 235 -29.90 54.92 0.02
C LYS A 235 -30.93 54.61 -1.07
N VAL A 236 -30.85 53.44 -1.70
CA VAL A 236 -32.01 52.56 -2.02
C VAL A 236 -31.53 51.10 -2.14
N ALA A 237 -32.30 50.17 -1.55
CA ALA A 237 -32.43 48.71 -1.77
C ALA A 237 -31.21 47.79 -2.02
N ALA A 238 -31.24 46.62 -1.37
CA ALA A 238 -30.62 45.39 -1.89
C ALA A 238 -31.54 44.73 -2.94
N PRO A 239 -31.01 43.86 -3.82
CA PRO A 239 -31.29 42.44 -3.60
C PRO A 239 -30.14 41.44 -3.93
N THR A 240 -30.08 40.41 -3.08
CA THR A 240 -29.74 38.98 -3.26
C THR A 240 -28.84 38.42 -4.39
N SER A 241 -28.04 37.42 -3.99
CA SER A 241 -27.43 36.30 -4.76
C SER A 241 -26.19 36.62 -5.62
N LYS A 242 -25.02 36.00 -5.43
CA LYS A 242 -24.72 34.56 -5.22
C LYS A 242 -23.48 34.35 -4.33
N PRO A 243 -23.30 33.19 -3.67
CA PRO A 243 -22.06 32.87 -2.97
C PRO A 243 -20.94 32.54 -3.96
N VAL A 244 -19.82 33.27 -3.88
CA VAL A 244 -18.52 32.85 -4.45
C VAL A 244 -17.86 31.93 -3.42
N PRO A 245 -17.30 30.77 -3.81
CA PRO A 245 -16.59 29.89 -2.87
C PRO A 245 -15.37 30.60 -2.26
N PRO A 246 -14.97 30.24 -1.02
CA PRO A 246 -13.86 30.93 -0.34
C PRO A 246 -12.55 30.79 -1.12
N LEU A 247 -11.77 31.86 -1.12
CA LEU A 247 -10.47 31.91 -1.80
C LEU A 247 -9.55 30.81 -1.24
N THR A 248 -8.84 30.11 -2.12
CA THR A 248 -7.91 29.04 -1.74
C THR A 248 -6.84 29.59 -0.79
N SER A 249 -6.50 28.85 0.27
CA SER A 249 -5.44 29.25 1.20
C SER A 249 -4.13 29.47 0.45
N LEU A 250 -3.60 30.69 0.48
CA LEU A 250 -2.33 31.02 -0.15
C LEU A 250 -1.23 30.16 0.51
N ALA A 251 -0.45 29.47 -0.32
CA ALA A 251 0.67 28.69 0.15
C ALA A 251 1.84 29.66 0.43
N LEU A 252 2.15 29.86 1.72
CA LEU A 252 3.18 30.78 2.20
C LEU A 252 4.23 30.01 3.01
N CYS A 253 5.51 30.20 2.74
CA CYS A 253 6.57 29.63 3.58
C CYS A 253 6.66 30.37 4.92
N PRO A 254 6.81 29.67 6.05
CA PRO A 254 6.77 30.29 7.37
C PRO A 254 7.97 31.22 7.59
N ALA A 255 7.74 32.34 8.26
CA ALA A 255 8.83 33.19 8.73
C ALA A 255 9.69 32.42 9.74
N THR A 256 11.02 32.50 9.60
CA THR A 256 11.98 31.68 10.36
C THR A 256 13.31 32.40 10.55
N PHE A 257 14.10 32.00 11.54
CA PHE A 257 15.44 32.54 11.77
C PHE A 257 16.48 31.44 11.54
N ARG A 258 17.37 31.62 10.57
CA ARG A 258 18.37 30.59 10.18
C ARG A 258 19.67 31.24 9.73
N ARG A 259 20.81 30.64 10.14
CA ARG A 259 22.19 31.11 9.87
C ARG A 259 22.46 32.58 10.25
N GLY A 260 21.72 33.12 11.22
CA GLY A 260 21.82 34.52 11.67
C GLY A 260 20.88 35.50 10.95
N ILE A 261 20.07 35.02 10.00
CA ILE A 261 19.20 35.84 9.16
C ILE A 261 17.72 35.59 9.52
N GLN A 262 16.94 36.69 9.59
CA GLN A 262 15.49 36.64 9.73
C GLN A 262 14.82 36.54 8.35
N TRP A 263 14.26 35.36 8.04
CA TRP A 263 13.56 35.10 6.79
C TRP A 263 12.07 35.45 6.94
N PRO A 264 11.52 36.38 6.13
CA PRO A 264 10.13 36.80 6.21
C PRO A 264 9.19 35.76 5.59
N GLN A 265 7.91 35.80 5.96
CA GLN A 265 6.88 34.98 5.34
C GLN A 265 6.63 35.43 3.90
N ILE A 266 6.87 34.55 2.92
CA ILE A 266 6.72 34.83 1.48
C ILE A 266 5.84 33.79 0.77
N LEU A 267 5.40 34.11 -0.44
CA LEU A 267 4.53 33.27 -1.27
C LEU A 267 5.31 32.15 -1.97
N SER A 268 4.69 30.98 -2.11
CA SER A 268 5.18 29.88 -2.96
C SER A 268 5.40 30.38 -4.40
N GLY A 269 6.55 30.04 -4.98
CA GLY A 269 7.07 30.57 -6.24
C GLY A 269 7.92 31.86 -6.10
N SER A 270 8.29 32.27 -4.88
CA SER A 270 9.05 33.51 -4.64
C SER A 270 10.44 33.25 -4.06
N LEU A 271 11.37 34.15 -4.39
CA LEU A 271 12.73 34.19 -3.84
C LEU A 271 12.85 35.26 -2.74
N SER A 272 13.28 34.87 -1.53
CA SER A 272 13.70 35.82 -0.50
C SER A 272 15.15 36.21 -0.72
N ARG A 273 15.43 37.52 -0.66
CA ARG A 273 16.78 38.09 -0.60
C ARG A 273 16.97 38.85 0.70
N GLN A 274 18.06 38.58 1.40
CA GLN A 274 18.39 39.20 2.68
C GLN A 274 19.85 39.69 2.67
N PRO A 275 20.24 40.65 3.54
CA PRO A 275 21.66 40.93 3.76
C PRO A 275 22.39 39.69 4.27
N CYS A 276 23.72 39.67 4.10
CA CYS A 276 24.56 38.64 4.69
C CYS A 276 24.58 38.74 6.23
N PRO A 277 24.93 37.66 6.96
CA PRO A 277 25.02 37.67 8.43
C PRO A 277 26.00 38.70 8.99
N GLU A 278 25.78 39.16 10.22
CA GLU A 278 26.72 40.04 10.92
C GLU A 278 28.13 39.41 11.00
N GLY A 279 29.16 40.20 10.64
CA GLY A 279 30.54 39.72 10.49
C GLY A 279 30.90 39.17 9.10
N THR A 280 29.99 39.26 8.13
CA THR A 280 30.25 38.88 6.72
C THR A 280 29.83 39.98 5.75
N VAL A 281 30.50 40.02 4.60
CA VAL A 281 30.25 40.96 3.50
C VAL A 281 29.86 40.20 2.23
N GLY A 282 29.39 40.93 1.22
CA GLY A 282 29.08 40.39 -0.10
C GLY A 282 27.68 40.74 -0.62
N ARG A 283 27.17 39.93 -1.56
CA ARG A 283 26.00 40.26 -2.40
C ARG A 283 24.64 39.80 -1.84
N GLY A 284 24.60 39.42 -0.56
CA GLY A 284 23.38 39.00 0.13
C GLY A 284 23.07 37.51 -0.01
N ALA A 285 22.23 37.04 0.91
CA ALA A 285 21.74 35.67 1.04
C ALA A 285 20.44 35.44 0.25
N GLU A 286 20.25 34.25 -0.29
CA GLU A 286 19.09 33.89 -1.12
C GLU A 286 18.41 32.58 -0.65
N TRP A 287 17.08 32.52 -0.60
CA TRP A 287 16.35 31.27 -0.31
C TRP A 287 15.01 31.23 -1.04
N HIS A 288 14.70 30.11 -1.68
CA HIS A 288 13.49 29.94 -2.48
C HIS A 288 12.35 29.36 -1.64
N CYS A 289 11.12 29.81 -1.92
CA CYS A 289 9.89 29.28 -1.35
C CYS A 289 9.05 28.64 -2.45
N GLU A 290 8.67 27.37 -2.31
CA GLU A 290 7.94 26.62 -3.34
C GLU A 290 7.03 25.54 -2.71
N GLY A 291 6.17 24.90 -3.50
CA GLY A 291 5.33 23.78 -3.08
C GLY A 291 3.94 24.17 -2.56
N ARG A 292 3.13 23.14 -2.31
CA ARG A 292 1.81 23.19 -1.64
C ARG A 292 1.64 21.93 -0.78
N PRO A 293 1.90 21.95 0.54
CA PRO A 293 2.23 23.10 1.38
C PRO A 293 3.52 23.81 0.94
N ALA A 294 3.59 25.12 1.21
CA ALA A 294 4.75 25.92 0.86
C ALA A 294 5.88 25.69 1.86
N MET A 295 7.06 25.36 1.34
CA MET A 295 8.26 25.01 2.08
C MET A 295 9.47 25.75 1.49
N TRP A 296 10.46 26.02 2.33
CA TRP A 296 11.72 26.62 1.89
C TRP A 296 12.59 25.55 1.23
N ILE A 297 13.10 25.84 0.02
CA ILE A 297 13.87 24.90 -0.80
C ILE A 297 15.27 25.47 -1.09
N PRO A 298 16.35 24.69 -0.92
CA PRO A 298 16.37 23.35 -0.30
C PRO A 298 16.10 23.41 1.21
N GLU A 299 15.58 22.31 1.78
CA GLU A 299 15.36 22.21 3.24
C GLU A 299 16.68 22.29 4.04
N SER A 300 17.82 21.98 3.40
CA SER A 300 19.15 22.04 4.01
C SER A 300 19.55 23.45 4.45
N GLY A 301 19.18 24.49 3.71
CA GLY A 301 19.57 25.87 4.06
C GLY A 301 19.39 26.89 2.94
N PRO A 302 19.56 28.18 3.26
CA PRO A 302 19.66 29.27 2.29
C PRO A 302 21.02 29.26 1.57
N ASP A 303 21.09 29.82 0.37
CA ASP A 303 22.33 30.09 -0.34
C ASP A 303 23.08 31.26 0.33
N LEU A 304 24.22 30.96 0.96
CA LEU A 304 25.19 31.93 1.48
C LEU A 304 26.53 31.89 0.71
N SER A 305 26.55 31.33 -0.51
CA SER A 305 27.71 31.26 -1.39
C SER A 305 28.18 32.61 -1.98
N ARG A 306 27.71 33.72 -1.40
CA ARG A 306 28.07 35.11 -1.67
C ARG A 306 28.21 35.95 -0.39
N CYS A 307 28.34 35.29 0.76
CA CYS A 307 28.59 35.90 2.06
C CYS A 307 29.93 35.37 2.58
N VAL A 308 30.93 36.24 2.64
CA VAL A 308 32.32 35.92 3.00
C VAL A 308 32.67 36.68 4.28
N SER A 309 33.37 36.02 5.20
CA SER A 309 33.85 36.60 6.44
C SER A 309 35.05 37.51 6.21
N GLU A 310 35.15 38.59 6.99
CA GLU A 310 36.25 39.57 6.93
C GLU A 310 37.64 38.88 6.94
N TRP A 311 37.83 37.85 7.79
CA TRP A 311 39.08 37.09 7.88
C TRP A 311 39.48 36.32 6.61
N ALA A 312 38.53 36.01 5.71
CA ALA A 312 38.79 35.23 4.50
C ALA A 312 39.21 36.13 3.34
N GLU A 313 38.57 37.29 3.16
CA GLU A 313 39.04 38.34 2.24
C GLU A 313 40.46 38.80 2.64
N ASP A 314 40.70 38.92 3.94
CA ASP A 314 42.00 39.25 4.52
C ASP A 314 43.12 38.24 4.15
N ILE A 315 42.81 37.01 3.73
CA ILE A 315 43.80 36.01 3.29
C ILE A 315 43.98 36.04 1.76
N GLU A 316 42.92 36.34 1.00
CA GLU A 316 42.96 36.49 -0.46
C GLU A 316 43.93 37.63 -0.86
N ASP A 317 43.90 38.76 -0.14
CA ASP A 317 44.85 39.87 -0.29
C ASP A 317 46.31 39.54 0.10
N LYS A 318 46.60 38.33 0.61
CA LYS A 318 47.94 37.88 1.04
C LYS A 318 48.59 36.84 0.08
N LEU A 319 48.05 36.67 -1.13
CA LEU A 319 48.55 35.72 -2.16
C LEU A 319 50.04 35.89 -2.56
N ASP A 320 50.67 37.03 -2.30
CA ASP A 320 52.11 37.25 -2.54
C ASP A 320 53.02 36.41 -1.61
N VAL A 321 52.53 35.91 -0.48
CA VAL A 321 53.31 35.24 0.58
C VAL A 321 53.56 33.74 0.28
N SER A 322 54.54 33.10 0.93
CA SER A 322 54.98 31.72 0.60
C SER A 322 53.87 30.66 0.72
N ALA A 323 53.94 29.60 -0.10
CA ALA A 323 52.91 28.55 -0.10
C ALA A 323 52.78 27.83 1.27
N SER A 324 53.90 27.68 2.00
CA SER A 324 53.89 27.17 3.38
C SER A 324 53.12 28.08 4.34
N GLU A 325 53.34 29.38 4.28
CA GLU A 325 52.73 30.35 5.19
C GLU A 325 51.23 30.55 4.89
N ILE A 326 50.84 30.56 3.61
CA ILE A 326 49.42 30.49 3.20
C ILE A 326 48.73 29.26 3.81
N SER A 327 49.36 28.08 3.73
CA SER A 327 48.79 26.84 4.26
C SER A 327 48.60 26.87 5.79
N GLU A 328 49.53 27.50 6.52
CA GLU A 328 49.46 27.63 7.99
C GLU A 328 48.39 28.65 8.41
N VAL A 329 48.32 29.79 7.72
CA VAL A 329 47.31 30.83 7.97
C VAL A 329 45.90 30.29 7.72
N ILE A 330 45.66 29.56 6.63
CA ILE A 330 44.36 28.94 6.34
C ILE A 330 44.02 27.88 7.41
N ALA A 331 44.94 26.99 7.76
CA ALA A 331 44.73 25.97 8.79
C ALA A 331 44.35 26.59 10.15
N SER A 332 45.09 27.61 10.58
CA SER A 332 44.84 28.35 11.81
C SER A 332 43.50 29.09 11.77
N ALA A 333 43.16 29.74 10.65
CA ALA A 333 41.92 30.51 10.54
C ALA A 333 40.66 29.62 10.54
N VAL A 334 40.70 28.47 9.85
CA VAL A 334 39.58 27.51 9.78
C VAL A 334 39.34 26.81 11.13
N GLU A 335 40.42 26.54 11.88
CA GLU A 335 40.38 25.93 13.22
C GLU A 335 39.87 26.92 14.29
N ASN A 336 40.38 28.15 14.33
CA ASN A 336 40.03 29.13 15.35
C ASN A 336 38.63 29.73 15.18
N ASN A 337 38.20 30.01 13.94
CA ASN A 337 36.87 30.56 13.68
C ASN A 337 35.79 29.50 13.90
N LYS A 338 35.01 29.59 14.99
CA LYS A 338 33.96 28.59 15.28
C LYS A 338 32.88 28.54 14.20
N LYS A 339 32.41 29.70 13.72
CA LYS A 339 31.50 29.82 12.58
C LYS A 339 32.30 30.05 11.31
N ILE A 340 31.92 29.37 10.23
CA ILE A 340 32.26 29.71 8.85
C ILE A 340 30.97 29.53 8.02
N TYR A 341 30.91 30.17 6.86
CA TYR A 341 29.77 30.16 5.96
C TYR A 341 30.13 29.55 4.59
N GLY A 342 29.11 29.32 3.75
CA GLY A 342 29.33 28.78 2.40
C GLY A 342 30.33 29.57 1.56
N GLY A 343 30.33 30.91 1.63
CA GLY A 343 31.33 31.75 0.93
C GLY A 343 32.76 31.50 1.41
N ASP A 344 32.99 31.39 2.71
CA ASP A 344 34.31 31.12 3.30
C ASP A 344 34.90 29.80 2.77
N LEU A 345 34.06 28.76 2.62
CA LEU A 345 34.48 27.46 2.09
C LEU A 345 34.96 27.56 0.64
N VAL A 346 34.32 28.38 -0.20
CA VAL A 346 34.74 28.59 -1.60
C VAL A 346 36.14 29.23 -1.63
N VAL A 347 36.31 30.34 -0.91
CA VAL A 347 37.59 31.07 -0.81
C VAL A 347 38.70 30.15 -0.30
N VAL A 348 38.45 29.39 0.78
CA VAL A 348 39.42 28.42 1.32
C VAL A 348 39.83 27.37 0.28
N THR A 349 38.90 26.78 -0.47
CA THR A 349 39.25 25.72 -1.44
C THR A 349 39.93 26.24 -2.71
N ASP A 350 39.58 27.46 -3.13
CA ASP A 350 40.18 28.06 -4.32
C ASP A 350 41.61 28.56 -3.99
N LEU A 351 41.83 29.17 -2.82
CA LEU A 351 43.17 29.50 -2.29
C LEU A 351 44.06 28.27 -2.07
N MET A 352 43.49 27.13 -1.67
CA MET A 352 44.24 25.86 -1.60
C MET A 352 44.73 25.45 -3.00
N MET A 353 43.88 25.48 -4.03
CA MET A 353 44.30 25.14 -5.40
C MET A 353 45.44 26.03 -5.92
N ASP A 354 45.32 27.36 -5.73
CA ASP A 354 46.34 28.32 -6.16
C ASP A 354 47.67 28.14 -5.41
N SER A 355 47.59 27.85 -4.11
CA SER A 355 48.74 27.54 -3.25
C SER A 355 49.47 26.26 -3.68
N VAL A 356 48.81 25.25 -4.27
CA VAL A 356 49.49 24.10 -4.89
C VAL A 356 50.29 24.51 -6.13
N GLY A 357 49.75 25.40 -6.95
CA GLY A 357 50.45 25.96 -8.12
C GLY A 357 51.73 26.66 -7.69
N LYS A 358 51.62 27.58 -6.73
CA LYS A 358 52.76 28.33 -6.17
C LYS A 358 53.80 27.42 -5.51
N LEU A 359 53.38 26.39 -4.77
CA LEU A 359 54.27 25.40 -4.15
C LEU A 359 55.17 24.72 -5.19
N LYS A 360 54.63 24.35 -6.36
CA LYS A 360 55.42 23.71 -7.43
C LYS A 360 56.51 24.62 -8.00
N GLU A 361 56.26 25.92 -8.04
CA GLU A 361 57.26 26.92 -8.46
C GLU A 361 58.31 27.18 -7.38
N GLU A 362 57.90 27.38 -6.12
CA GLU A 362 58.82 27.57 -4.98
C GLU A 362 59.77 26.37 -4.80
N LEU A 363 59.26 25.15 -4.97
CA LEU A 363 60.05 23.92 -4.92
C LEU A 363 61.08 23.80 -6.05
N ALA A 364 60.99 24.55 -7.14
CA ALA A 364 62.00 24.50 -8.20
C ALA A 364 63.36 25.03 -7.72
N GLY A 365 63.38 26.08 -6.89
CA GLY A 365 64.60 26.78 -6.45
C GLY A 365 65.30 26.23 -5.19
N LEU A 366 64.71 25.24 -4.51
CA LEU A 366 65.16 24.77 -3.19
C LEU A 366 66.09 23.53 -3.23
N ASN A 367 66.83 23.28 -2.14
CA ASN A 367 67.58 22.03 -1.95
C ASN A 367 66.64 20.89 -1.55
N ASN A 368 66.96 19.64 -1.93
CA ASN A 368 66.08 18.47 -1.71
C ASN A 368 65.54 18.32 -0.27
N THR A 369 66.33 18.62 0.76
CA THR A 369 65.86 18.60 2.16
C THR A 369 64.78 19.65 2.43
N GLN A 370 64.97 20.86 1.93
CA GLN A 370 64.00 21.96 2.04
C GLN A 370 62.75 21.68 1.20
N LYS A 371 62.91 21.02 0.03
CA LYS A 371 61.76 20.58 -0.78
C LYS A 371 60.88 19.60 -0.02
N PHE A 372 61.49 18.61 0.63
CA PHE A 372 60.78 17.66 1.48
C PHE A 372 60.07 18.36 2.64
N GLU A 373 60.77 19.21 3.39
CA GLU A 373 60.26 19.89 4.59
C GLU A 373 59.09 20.84 4.27
N MET A 374 59.18 21.59 3.17
CA MET A 374 58.10 22.46 2.68
C MET A 374 56.89 21.65 2.20
N ALA A 375 57.10 20.59 1.39
CA ALA A 375 56.02 19.75 0.90
C ALA A 375 55.33 18.95 2.02
N GLU A 376 56.08 18.46 3.02
CA GLU A 376 55.53 17.79 4.21
C GLU A 376 54.68 18.76 5.03
N THR A 377 55.15 19.99 5.25
CA THR A 377 54.42 21.03 6.01
C THR A 377 53.10 21.40 5.32
N VAL A 378 53.13 21.73 4.03
CA VAL A 378 51.92 22.10 3.28
C VAL A 378 50.92 20.94 3.25
N THR A 379 51.38 19.71 2.97
CA THR A 379 50.49 18.54 2.89
C THR A 379 49.81 18.25 4.24
N LYS A 380 50.54 18.35 5.36
CA LYS A 380 49.94 18.19 6.70
C LYS A 380 48.89 19.28 6.98
N ASN A 381 49.20 20.53 6.67
CA ASN A 381 48.25 21.64 6.82
C ASN A 381 46.99 21.41 5.97
N TYR A 382 47.13 20.90 4.73
CA TYR A 382 45.99 20.62 3.84
C TYR A 382 45.12 19.45 4.35
N VAL A 383 45.73 18.38 4.86
CA VAL A 383 45.02 17.26 5.50
C VAL A 383 44.27 17.75 6.75
N LYS A 384 44.89 18.64 7.55
CA LYS A 384 44.24 19.29 8.71
C LYS A 384 43.08 20.21 8.31
N ILE A 385 43.25 21.06 7.29
CA ILE A 385 42.18 21.92 6.75
C ILE A 385 41.01 21.05 6.28
N GLY A 386 41.27 20.06 5.42
CA GLY A 386 40.28 19.10 4.92
C GLY A 386 39.54 18.39 6.04
N SER A 387 40.28 17.87 7.03
CA SER A 387 39.68 17.21 8.20
C SER A 387 38.80 18.16 9.03
N THR A 388 39.19 19.43 9.16
CA THR A 388 38.43 20.42 9.91
C THR A 388 37.15 20.83 9.18
N VAL A 389 37.21 21.11 7.87
CA VAL A 389 36.01 21.50 7.09
C VAL A 389 35.03 20.34 6.86
N LEU A 390 35.50 19.09 6.85
CA LEU A 390 34.67 17.88 6.79
C LEU A 390 34.16 17.42 8.18
N GLY A 391 34.63 18.06 9.26
CA GLY A 391 34.19 17.76 10.62
C GLY A 391 32.74 18.18 10.89
N GLY A 392 32.06 17.45 11.78
CA GLY A 392 30.64 17.68 12.09
C GLY A 392 30.28 19.07 12.63
N SER A 393 31.26 19.81 13.18
CA SER A 393 31.11 21.21 13.58
C SER A 393 31.05 22.20 12.40
N LYS A 394 31.53 21.78 11.23
CA LYS A 394 31.62 22.58 9.99
C LYS A 394 30.66 22.13 8.90
N LEU A 395 30.17 20.90 8.96
CA LEU A 395 29.36 20.27 7.92
C LEU A 395 28.08 21.07 7.54
N GLU A 396 27.48 21.81 8.48
CA GLU A 396 26.33 22.69 8.19
C GLU A 396 26.69 23.83 7.20
N SER A 397 27.95 24.28 7.17
CA SER A 397 28.41 25.35 6.27
C SER A 397 28.43 24.93 4.80
N TRP A 398 28.54 23.62 4.53
CA TRP A 398 28.36 23.07 3.20
C TRP A 398 26.89 23.03 2.77
N GLN A 399 25.94 23.11 3.72
CA GLN A 399 24.50 23.18 3.40
C GLN A 399 24.08 24.59 2.94
N ASP A 400 24.94 25.60 3.16
CA ASP A 400 24.78 26.96 2.64
C ASP A 400 25.17 27.10 1.15
N LEU A 401 25.70 26.03 0.53
CA LEU A 401 26.09 26.01 -0.87
C LEU A 401 25.02 25.31 -1.74
N PRO A 402 24.56 25.93 -2.85
CA PRO A 402 23.69 25.26 -3.81
C PRO A 402 24.46 24.14 -4.53
N GLY A 403 23.74 23.08 -4.94
CA GLY A 403 24.31 21.78 -5.37
C GLY A 403 25.57 21.84 -6.23
N ALA A 404 25.46 22.36 -7.44
CA ALA A 404 26.59 22.49 -8.37
C ALA A 404 27.79 23.28 -7.80
N LYS A 405 27.58 24.28 -6.94
CA LYS A 405 28.68 24.97 -6.24
C LYS A 405 29.29 24.08 -5.16
N LYS A 406 28.46 23.42 -4.34
CA LYS A 406 28.90 22.52 -3.27
C LYS A 406 29.81 21.41 -3.83
N THR A 407 29.40 20.80 -4.94
CA THR A 407 30.18 19.79 -5.64
C THR A 407 31.43 20.35 -6.32
N LYS A 408 31.42 21.58 -6.87
CA LYS A 408 32.67 22.26 -7.28
C LYS A 408 33.63 22.42 -6.10
N THR A 409 33.21 23.06 -5.00
CA THR A 409 34.03 23.32 -3.80
C THR A 409 34.57 22.01 -3.20
N ALA A 410 33.75 20.96 -3.13
CA ALA A 410 34.19 19.63 -2.68
C ALA A 410 35.21 18.98 -3.65
N THR A 411 35.06 19.19 -4.96
CA THR A 411 36.04 18.74 -5.97
C THR A 411 37.36 19.53 -5.87
N SER A 412 37.32 20.85 -5.67
CA SER A 412 38.51 21.68 -5.43
C SER A 412 39.27 21.23 -4.17
N LEU A 413 38.56 20.94 -3.07
CA LEU A 413 39.16 20.43 -1.84
C LEU A 413 39.87 19.08 -2.06
N LEU A 414 39.18 18.14 -2.71
CA LEU A 414 39.70 16.81 -3.03
C LEU A 414 40.95 16.92 -3.91
N SER A 415 40.88 17.70 -5.00
CA SER A 415 42.01 17.92 -5.91
C SER A 415 43.20 18.60 -5.23
N SER A 416 42.96 19.55 -4.31
CA SER A 416 44.03 20.24 -3.57
C SER A 416 44.85 19.27 -2.71
N ILE A 417 44.17 18.34 -2.03
CA ILE A 417 44.79 17.38 -1.10
C ILE A 417 45.47 16.24 -1.88
N GLU A 418 44.87 15.77 -2.98
CA GLU A 418 45.50 14.76 -3.85
C GLU A 418 46.77 15.32 -4.53
N GLU A 419 46.71 16.53 -5.06
CA GLU A 419 47.82 17.13 -5.81
C GLU A 419 48.99 17.58 -4.91
N THR A 420 48.72 18.02 -3.66
CA THR A 420 49.80 18.21 -2.66
C THR A 420 50.41 16.90 -2.20
N GLY A 421 49.61 15.84 -2.04
CA GLY A 421 50.09 14.48 -1.79
C GLY A 421 51.09 13.99 -2.83
N PHE A 422 50.88 14.32 -4.11
CA PHE A 422 51.86 14.02 -5.18
C PHE A 422 53.13 14.84 -5.09
N VAL A 423 53.04 16.15 -4.83
CA VAL A 423 54.20 17.02 -4.65
C VAL A 423 55.08 16.52 -3.50
N LEU A 424 54.48 16.01 -2.42
CA LEU A 424 55.18 15.30 -1.35
C LEU A 424 55.78 13.96 -1.80
N ALA A 425 55.04 13.13 -2.54
CA ALA A 425 55.52 11.86 -3.09
C ALA A 425 56.73 12.01 -4.01
N GLU A 426 56.81 13.12 -4.76
CA GLU A 426 57.96 13.41 -5.61
C GLU A 426 59.21 13.78 -4.81
N ASN A 427 59.05 14.39 -3.63
CA ASN A 427 60.12 14.92 -2.80
C ASN A 427 60.44 14.08 -1.54
N LEU A 428 59.85 12.88 -1.38
CA LEU A 428 59.92 12.05 -0.16
C LEU A 428 61.34 11.61 0.28
N GLY A 429 62.34 11.78 -0.60
CA GLY A 429 63.76 11.64 -0.28
C GLY A 429 64.19 10.21 0.02
N THR A 430 64.67 9.96 1.25
CA THR A 430 65.13 8.64 1.71
C THR A 430 64.08 7.85 2.49
N ARG A 431 62.85 8.36 2.62
CA ARG A 431 61.74 7.65 3.25
C ARG A 431 60.93 6.90 2.20
N ASN A 432 60.53 5.66 2.53
CA ASN A 432 59.71 4.82 1.64
C ASN A 432 58.19 4.96 1.92
N THR A 433 57.81 5.60 3.02
CA THR A 433 56.40 5.85 3.39
C THR A 433 56.27 7.05 4.32
N LEU A 434 55.16 7.77 4.24
CA LEU A 434 54.72 8.77 5.20
C LEU A 434 53.20 8.71 5.36
N THR A 435 52.69 8.85 6.57
CA THR A 435 51.25 8.98 6.86
C THR A 435 50.98 10.32 7.52
N SER A 436 49.92 11.00 7.09
CA SER A 436 49.30 12.12 7.78
C SER A 436 47.87 11.72 8.13
N GLU A 437 47.53 11.76 9.42
CA GLU A 437 46.29 11.20 9.97
C GLU A 437 45.55 12.29 10.76
N GLU A 438 44.33 12.59 10.36
CA GLU A 438 43.43 13.55 10.99
C GLU A 438 41.99 12.98 11.01
N GLY A 439 41.13 13.43 11.92
CA GLY A 439 39.85 12.75 12.22
C GLY A 439 38.87 12.54 11.05
N ASN A 440 38.92 13.35 9.99
CA ASN A 440 38.09 13.16 8.79
C ASN A 440 38.88 12.94 7.48
N VAL A 441 40.21 12.98 7.51
CA VAL A 441 41.07 12.71 6.34
C VAL A 441 42.34 11.96 6.75
N VAL A 442 42.64 10.85 6.08
CA VAL A 442 43.94 10.16 6.15
C VAL A 442 44.61 10.21 4.79
N LEU A 443 45.88 10.62 4.76
CA LEU A 443 46.75 10.59 3.61
C LEU A 443 47.93 9.64 3.89
N ASN A 444 48.19 8.69 2.98
CA ASN A 444 49.39 7.86 3.02
C ASN A 444 50.11 7.91 1.68
N VAL A 445 51.40 8.24 1.72
CA VAL A 445 52.27 8.29 0.55
C VAL A 445 53.27 7.15 0.66
N VAL A 446 53.39 6.35 -0.40
CA VAL A 446 54.28 5.17 -0.45
C VAL A 446 55.18 5.26 -1.68
N VAL A 447 56.47 5.07 -1.48
CA VAL A 447 57.48 5.00 -2.56
C VAL A 447 58.20 3.66 -2.45
N GLN A 448 58.03 2.80 -3.47
CA GLN A 448 58.71 1.52 -3.58
C GLN A 448 59.64 1.47 -4.80
N ASP A 449 60.69 0.66 -4.70
CA ASP A 449 61.68 0.44 -5.75
C ASP A 449 61.32 -0.81 -6.58
N ALA A 450 60.84 -0.59 -7.80
CA ALA A 450 60.43 -1.61 -8.75
C ALA A 450 61.60 -2.37 -9.40
N SER A 451 62.83 -1.89 -9.23
CA SER A 451 64.03 -2.56 -9.75
C SER A 451 64.55 -3.69 -8.85
N LYS A 452 64.26 -3.63 -7.54
CA LYS A 452 64.87 -4.53 -6.54
C LYS A 452 64.24 -5.93 -6.42
N GLY A 453 63.11 -6.20 -7.08
CA GLY A 453 62.48 -7.53 -7.08
C GLY A 453 61.87 -7.98 -5.74
N ASP A 454 61.68 -7.04 -4.80
CA ASP A 454 61.08 -7.26 -3.47
C ASP A 454 59.74 -6.51 -3.33
N LEU A 455 59.13 -6.17 -4.49
CA LEU A 455 57.86 -5.47 -4.60
C LEU A 455 56.71 -6.36 -4.11
N LYS A 456 55.69 -5.76 -3.49
CA LYS A 456 54.53 -6.46 -2.93
C LYS A 456 53.30 -5.60 -3.06
N ASP A 457 52.13 -6.25 -3.18
CA ASP A 457 50.83 -5.60 -3.24
C ASP A 457 50.68 -4.55 -2.13
N ILE A 458 50.19 -3.36 -2.49
CA ILE A 458 49.99 -2.28 -1.52
C ILE A 458 48.51 -2.17 -1.19
N SER A 459 48.15 -2.68 0.00
CA SER A 459 46.90 -2.34 0.68
C SER A 459 47.02 -1.03 1.47
N PHE A 460 45.94 -0.24 1.46
CA PHE A 460 45.67 0.92 2.31
C PHE A 460 44.18 0.89 2.72
N PRO A 461 43.80 1.35 3.93
CA PRO A 461 44.65 1.70 5.05
C PRO A 461 45.36 0.48 5.66
N ARG A 462 46.31 0.74 6.56
CA ARG A 462 47.04 -0.30 7.31
C ARG A 462 46.84 -0.04 8.80
N PRO A 463 46.00 -0.82 9.52
CA PRO A 463 45.69 -0.56 10.93
C PRO A 463 46.93 -0.51 11.84
N SER A 464 48.01 -1.21 11.49
CA SER A 464 49.30 -1.16 12.20
C SER A 464 50.11 0.13 11.99
N GLN A 465 49.61 1.08 11.18
CA GLN A 465 50.23 2.37 10.87
C GLN A 465 49.33 3.57 11.23
N LEU A 466 48.19 3.32 11.90
CA LEU A 466 47.19 4.33 12.29
C LEU A 466 47.12 4.45 13.82
N THR A 467 46.96 5.68 14.29
CA THR A 467 47.12 6.07 15.70
C THR A 467 45.84 6.63 16.32
N SER A 468 44.91 7.16 15.52
CA SER A 468 43.58 7.56 15.98
C SER A 468 42.66 6.35 16.13
N SER A 469 41.88 6.33 17.20
CA SER A 469 40.80 5.37 17.39
C SER A 469 39.71 5.47 16.31
N GLU A 470 39.58 6.62 15.62
CA GLU A 470 38.57 6.85 14.59
C GLU A 470 38.84 6.08 13.29
N TRP A 471 40.09 5.65 13.09
CA TRP A 471 40.56 4.94 11.89
C TRP A 471 41.06 3.52 12.17
N GLN A 472 41.09 3.07 13.43
CA GLN A 472 41.57 1.72 13.78
C GLN A 472 40.56 0.61 13.47
N ASP A 473 39.25 0.90 13.56
CA ASP A 473 38.17 -0.05 13.28
C ASP A 473 37.70 -0.02 11.80
N ILE A 474 38.43 0.63 10.88
CA ILE A 474 38.03 0.75 9.48
C ILE A 474 38.17 -0.56 8.71
N THR A 475 37.11 -0.92 7.98
CA THR A 475 37.01 -2.11 7.12
C THR A 475 37.23 -1.79 5.64
N ASP A 476 36.88 -0.56 5.23
CA ASP A 476 37.14 0.00 3.89
C ASP A 476 38.63 -0.16 3.54
N SER A 477 38.94 -0.70 2.35
CA SER A 477 40.34 -0.87 1.92
C SER A 477 40.50 -0.94 0.40
N ILE A 478 41.64 -0.45 -0.10
CA ILE A 478 42.06 -0.48 -1.50
C ILE A 478 43.41 -1.19 -1.60
N SER A 479 43.53 -2.13 -2.53
CA SER A 479 44.73 -2.96 -2.75
C SER A 479 45.16 -2.94 -4.21
N ILE A 480 46.39 -2.48 -4.46
CA ILE A 480 46.99 -2.38 -5.80
C ILE A 480 48.00 -3.53 -6.00
N PRO A 481 47.86 -4.37 -7.06
CA PRO A 481 48.77 -5.47 -7.33
C PRO A 481 50.20 -5.06 -7.72
N GLU A 482 51.20 -5.88 -7.38
CA GLU A 482 52.61 -5.74 -7.82
C GLU A 482 52.73 -5.46 -9.32
N ALA A 483 52.00 -6.20 -10.16
CA ALA A 483 52.11 -6.10 -11.62
C ALA A 483 51.84 -4.66 -12.11
N SER A 484 50.82 -4.01 -11.57
CA SER A 484 50.42 -2.65 -11.93
C SER A 484 51.34 -1.59 -11.33
N LEU A 485 51.86 -1.81 -10.11
CA LEU A 485 52.88 -0.95 -9.50
C LEU A 485 54.19 -0.96 -10.30
N LYS A 486 54.55 -2.12 -10.86
CA LYS A 486 55.75 -2.30 -11.68
C LYS A 486 55.61 -1.67 -13.07
N ASP A 487 54.50 -1.92 -13.75
CA ASP A 487 54.12 -1.31 -15.03
C ASP A 487 54.09 0.23 -14.96
N ARG A 488 53.63 0.77 -13.84
CA ARG A 488 53.51 2.23 -13.60
C ARG A 488 54.71 2.88 -12.93
N SER A 489 55.82 2.15 -12.76
CA SER A 489 57.04 2.72 -12.18
C SER A 489 57.75 3.70 -13.13
N LYS A 490 58.12 4.88 -12.63
CA LYS A 490 58.93 5.89 -13.33
C LYS A 490 60.31 5.93 -12.69
N ASP A 491 61.36 5.94 -13.51
CA ASP A 491 62.77 5.90 -13.06
C ASP A 491 63.09 4.74 -12.10
N GLY A 492 62.35 3.62 -12.21
CA GLY A 492 62.45 2.47 -11.32
C GLY A 492 61.72 2.61 -9.97
N LEU A 493 61.00 3.71 -9.75
CA LEU A 493 60.22 3.97 -8.54
C LEU A 493 58.71 3.97 -8.82
N SER A 494 57.96 3.24 -7.99
CA SER A 494 56.49 3.37 -7.92
C SER A 494 56.16 4.34 -6.78
N LYS A 495 55.65 5.53 -7.14
CA LYS A 495 55.16 6.56 -6.20
C LYS A 495 53.64 6.51 -6.16
N VAL A 496 53.06 6.19 -5.00
CA VAL A 496 51.62 6.02 -4.80
C VAL A 496 51.13 6.97 -3.73
N VAL A 497 50.02 7.64 -3.99
CA VAL A 497 49.27 8.43 -2.99
C VAL A 497 47.95 7.71 -2.72
N PHE A 498 47.60 7.59 -1.45
CA PHE A 498 46.31 7.08 -0.98
C PHE A 498 45.64 8.12 -0.08
N LEU A 499 44.32 8.26 -0.20
CA LEU A 499 43.50 9.06 0.70
C LEU A 499 42.24 8.30 1.14
N ALA A 500 41.79 8.56 2.36
CA ALA A 500 40.47 8.19 2.85
C ALA A 500 39.76 9.43 3.41
N TYR A 501 38.49 9.63 3.02
CA TYR A 501 37.69 10.79 3.43
C TYR A 501 36.40 10.38 4.14
N ASN A 502 36.17 10.95 5.32
CA ASN A 502 34.87 10.91 6.01
C ASN A 502 33.98 12.06 5.50
N ASN A 503 32.65 11.85 5.50
CA ASN A 503 31.60 12.83 5.18
C ASN A 503 31.58 13.42 3.75
N LEU A 504 32.70 13.46 3.02
CA LEU A 504 32.85 14.06 1.69
C LEU A 504 31.88 13.48 0.64
N GLY A 505 31.51 12.20 0.75
CA GLY A 505 30.51 11.57 -0.13
C GLY A 505 29.13 12.26 -0.14
N SER A 506 28.77 12.98 0.94
CA SER A 506 27.52 13.75 1.01
C SER A 506 27.56 15.10 0.26
N LEU A 507 28.72 15.47 -0.30
CA LEU A 507 28.99 16.77 -0.92
C LEU A 507 29.15 16.68 -2.45
N LEU A 508 29.38 15.48 -2.98
CA LEU A 508 29.54 15.18 -4.42
C LEU A 508 28.21 14.64 -4.97
N GLU A 509 27.47 15.47 -5.70
CA GLU A 509 26.13 15.13 -6.17
C GLU A 509 26.12 13.98 -7.20
N SER A 510 25.15 13.09 -7.04
CA SER A 510 24.85 11.95 -7.92
C SER A 510 23.78 12.27 -8.99
N SER A 511 23.42 13.55 -9.15
CA SER A 511 22.29 14.04 -9.93
C SER A 511 22.36 13.80 -11.45
N SER A 512 23.48 13.29 -11.95
CA SER A 512 23.70 12.89 -13.36
C SER A 512 23.97 11.38 -13.53
N PHE A 513 23.80 10.57 -12.47
CA PHE A 513 24.14 9.14 -12.48
C PHE A 513 22.91 8.26 -12.75
N GLY A 514 22.68 7.95 -14.03
CA GLY A 514 21.57 7.13 -14.51
C GLY A 514 21.04 7.63 -15.87
N ASN A 515 20.22 6.84 -16.55
CA ASN A 515 19.50 7.30 -17.74
C ASN A 515 18.30 8.17 -17.31
N ASP A 516 18.03 9.27 -18.04
CA ASP A 516 16.88 10.19 -17.86
C ASP A 516 15.47 9.54 -17.89
N GLN A 517 15.38 8.22 -18.07
CA GLN A 517 14.14 7.44 -18.12
C GLN A 517 13.83 6.67 -16.83
N GLU A 518 14.82 6.41 -15.96
CA GLU A 518 14.60 5.78 -14.65
C GLU A 518 14.83 6.80 -13.52
N GLN A 519 13.78 7.05 -12.74
CA GLN A 519 13.81 8.02 -11.64
C GLN A 519 14.45 7.42 -10.36
N ASP A 520 15.50 6.61 -10.51
CA ASP A 520 16.19 5.92 -9.42
C ASP A 520 17.22 6.84 -8.76
N LEU A 521 17.00 7.17 -7.48
CA LEU A 521 17.83 8.14 -6.76
C LEU A 521 19.02 7.41 -6.12
N TYR A 522 20.12 7.33 -6.86
CA TYR A 522 21.41 6.88 -6.33
C TYR A 522 22.01 7.93 -5.37
N VAL A 523 22.63 7.46 -4.28
CA VAL A 523 23.43 8.27 -3.36
C VAL A 523 24.72 7.54 -3.00
N VAL A 524 25.77 8.28 -2.65
CA VAL A 524 27.01 7.73 -2.12
C VAL A 524 26.74 7.08 -0.76
N ASN A 525 27.04 5.78 -0.61
CA ASN A 525 26.75 4.99 0.60
C ASN A 525 28.01 4.35 1.21
N SER A 526 29.19 4.85 0.88
CA SER A 526 30.47 4.45 1.46
C SER A 526 31.31 5.68 1.83
N ARG A 527 32.46 5.47 2.48
CA ARG A 527 33.54 6.47 2.48
C ARG A 527 34.08 6.64 1.05
N ILE A 528 34.82 7.72 0.81
CA ILE A 528 35.60 7.87 -0.43
C ILE A 528 37.02 7.36 -0.16
N LEU A 529 37.46 6.40 -0.97
CA LEU A 529 38.85 5.94 -1.02
C LEU A 529 39.49 6.45 -2.32
N SER A 530 40.59 7.18 -2.21
CA SER A 530 41.42 7.56 -3.35
C SER A 530 42.69 6.73 -3.39
N ALA A 531 43.11 6.38 -4.60
CA ALA A 531 44.47 5.94 -4.86
C ALA A 531 44.89 6.39 -6.26
N SER A 532 46.13 6.83 -6.41
CA SER A 532 46.65 7.34 -7.68
C SER A 532 48.17 7.19 -7.79
N ILE A 533 48.66 7.09 -9.03
CA ILE A 533 50.07 6.85 -9.38
C ILE A 533 50.47 7.75 -10.56
N GLY A 534 51.40 8.68 -10.31
CA GLY A 534 51.89 9.61 -11.33
C GLY A 534 51.10 10.93 -11.38
N ASP A 535 50.44 11.20 -12.51
CA ASP A 535 49.60 12.39 -12.69
C ASP A 535 48.13 12.01 -12.45
N PRO A 536 47.44 12.56 -11.42
CA PRO A 536 46.06 12.20 -11.09
C PRO A 536 45.05 12.55 -12.21
N ARG A 537 45.41 13.45 -13.13
CA ARG A 537 44.56 13.86 -14.25
C ARG A 537 44.79 13.00 -15.51
N ALA A 538 45.83 12.17 -15.53
CA ALA A 538 46.19 11.29 -16.64
C ALA A 538 45.70 9.84 -16.42
N SER A 539 44.40 9.68 -16.17
CA SER A 539 43.78 8.36 -15.99
C SER A 539 44.10 7.43 -17.15
N SER A 540 44.69 6.28 -16.84
CA SER A 540 45.19 5.34 -17.84
C SER A 540 45.38 3.95 -17.22
N ASP A 541 45.07 2.92 -18.00
CA ASP A 541 44.66 1.61 -17.44
C ASP A 541 45.78 0.80 -16.79
N LEU A 542 45.44 0.11 -15.70
CA LEU A 542 46.30 -0.79 -14.96
C LEU A 542 46.42 -2.15 -15.67
N SER A 543 47.63 -2.73 -15.68
CA SER A 543 47.85 -4.09 -16.21
C SER A 543 47.06 -5.18 -15.47
N GLN A 544 46.75 -4.96 -14.19
CA GLN A 544 45.82 -5.73 -13.37
C GLN A 544 44.97 -4.77 -12.51
N PRO A 545 43.65 -4.99 -12.40
CA PRO A 545 42.77 -4.06 -11.71
C PRO A 545 43.04 -4.01 -10.19
N ALA A 546 42.85 -2.82 -9.61
CA ALA A 546 42.87 -2.66 -8.16
C ALA A 546 41.63 -3.33 -7.54
N THR A 547 41.80 -3.95 -6.38
CA THR A 547 40.67 -4.52 -5.60
C THR A 547 40.33 -3.56 -4.48
N ILE A 548 39.06 -3.20 -4.36
CA ILE A 548 38.56 -2.23 -3.38
C ILE A 548 37.41 -2.88 -2.61
N ILE A 549 37.40 -2.73 -1.29
CA ILE A 549 36.34 -3.17 -0.39
C ILE A 549 35.77 -1.93 0.28
N PHE A 550 34.45 -1.80 0.30
CA PHE A 550 33.72 -0.70 0.94
C PHE A 550 32.70 -1.23 1.94
N GLU A 551 32.58 -0.57 3.08
CA GLU A 551 31.49 -0.76 4.04
C GLU A 551 30.29 0.15 3.70
N HIS A 552 29.08 -0.39 3.88
CA HIS A 552 27.84 0.32 3.62
C HIS A 552 27.44 1.18 4.83
N ILE A 553 27.43 2.50 4.66
CA ILE A 553 26.95 3.47 5.67
C ILE A 553 25.50 3.17 6.06
N ASN A 554 24.67 2.73 5.11
CA ASN A 554 23.32 2.27 5.34
C ASN A 554 23.02 0.96 4.61
N ALA A 555 22.89 -0.14 5.36
CA ALA A 555 22.57 -1.47 4.83
C ALA A 555 21.13 -1.64 4.28
N ASN A 556 20.28 -0.59 4.34
CA ASN A 556 18.90 -0.64 3.83
C ASN A 556 18.75 -0.20 2.36
N PHE A 557 19.82 0.30 1.73
CA PHE A 557 19.80 0.67 0.30
C PHE A 557 20.06 -0.56 -0.59
N SER A 558 19.61 -0.50 -1.85
CA SER A 558 19.74 -1.60 -2.82
C SER A 558 20.55 -1.18 -4.06
N LYS A 559 20.78 -2.12 -4.99
CA LYS A 559 21.54 -1.90 -6.25
C LYS A 559 22.91 -1.18 -6.04
N PRO A 560 23.92 -1.80 -5.40
CA PRO A 560 25.25 -1.20 -5.28
C PRO A 560 25.98 -1.12 -6.62
N VAL A 561 26.55 0.04 -6.92
CA VAL A 561 27.33 0.32 -8.14
C VAL A 561 28.70 0.87 -7.77
N CYS A 562 29.74 0.11 -8.14
CA CYS A 562 31.15 0.50 -8.02
C CYS A 562 31.45 1.70 -8.93
N SER A 563 31.68 2.87 -8.33
CA SER A 563 31.77 4.14 -9.06
C SER A 563 33.04 4.90 -8.71
N PHE A 564 33.44 5.83 -9.58
CA PHE A 564 34.57 6.73 -9.38
C PHE A 564 34.23 8.17 -9.77
N TRP A 565 34.96 9.13 -9.21
CA TRP A 565 34.83 10.55 -9.52
C TRP A 565 35.63 10.88 -10.77
N LYS A 566 34.92 11.22 -11.85
CA LYS A 566 35.46 11.56 -13.16
C LYS A 566 35.53 13.09 -13.29
N PHE A 567 36.74 13.64 -13.24
CA PHE A 567 36.98 15.07 -13.44
C PHE A 567 36.63 15.49 -14.89
N MET A 568 35.96 16.64 -15.04
CA MET A 568 35.68 17.29 -16.31
C MET A 568 36.60 18.49 -16.55
N ASN A 569 37.24 18.52 -17.73
CA ASN A 569 38.00 19.68 -18.20
C ASN A 569 37.14 20.55 -19.12
N SER A 570 37.06 21.85 -18.81
CA SER A 570 36.22 22.87 -19.49
C SER A 570 36.73 23.27 -20.88
N THR A 571 36.70 22.33 -21.82
CA THR A 571 37.12 22.50 -23.22
C THR A 571 36.12 23.31 -24.08
N GLY A 572 35.72 24.50 -23.60
CA GLY A 572 34.56 25.23 -24.12
C GLY A 572 34.48 26.74 -23.83
N SER A 573 35.49 27.53 -24.20
CA SER A 573 35.35 28.93 -24.65
C SER A 573 34.52 29.93 -23.79
N SER A 574 35.04 30.39 -22.64
CA SER A 574 34.97 31.83 -22.28
C SER A 574 35.81 32.25 -21.05
N VAL A 575 36.95 32.91 -21.32
CA VAL A 575 37.63 33.96 -20.49
C VAL A 575 38.15 33.61 -19.08
N HIS A 576 37.62 32.61 -18.37
CA HIS A 576 38.24 32.02 -17.17
C HIS A 576 38.39 30.51 -17.37
N ALA A 577 39.55 29.96 -17.02
CA ALA A 577 39.91 28.55 -17.24
C ALA A 577 39.58 27.64 -16.03
N ASP A 578 39.03 28.24 -14.97
CA ASP A 578 39.36 27.88 -13.59
C ASP A 578 38.16 27.22 -12.88
N SER A 579 37.60 26.19 -13.53
CA SER A 579 36.42 25.48 -13.02
C SER A 579 36.52 23.98 -13.19
N ILE A 580 37.38 23.36 -12.37
CA ILE A 580 37.38 21.92 -12.12
C ILE A 580 35.98 21.53 -11.64
N THR A 581 35.39 20.54 -12.31
CA THR A 581 34.09 19.93 -11.98
C THR A 581 34.22 18.42 -12.18
N GLY A 582 33.20 17.64 -11.83
CA GLY A 582 33.21 16.20 -12.07
C GLY A 582 31.82 15.58 -11.97
N GLU A 583 31.77 14.30 -12.32
CA GLU A 583 30.59 13.44 -12.24
C GLU A 583 30.99 12.06 -11.67
N TRP A 584 30.02 11.33 -11.13
CA TRP A 584 30.21 9.90 -10.85
C TRP A 584 30.14 9.10 -12.17
N SER A 585 31.00 8.10 -12.31
CA SER A 585 31.04 7.20 -13.47
C SER A 585 31.33 5.77 -13.00
N ASP A 586 30.77 4.77 -13.68
CA ASP A 586 31.03 3.33 -13.45
C ASP A 586 32.10 2.76 -14.41
N THR A 587 32.38 3.46 -15.52
CA THR A 587 33.22 3.04 -16.64
C THR A 587 34.60 2.50 -16.23
N GLY A 588 34.79 1.17 -16.28
CA GLY A 588 36.05 0.50 -15.92
C GLY A 588 36.12 0.02 -14.46
N CYS A 589 35.07 0.23 -13.67
CA CYS A 589 34.86 -0.46 -12.40
C CYS A 589 33.80 -1.56 -12.56
N THR A 590 33.97 -2.65 -11.82
CA THR A 590 33.04 -3.80 -11.82
C THR A 590 32.87 -4.33 -10.41
N MET A 591 31.65 -4.74 -10.04
CA MET A 591 31.38 -5.41 -8.77
C MET A 591 31.76 -6.88 -8.87
N THR A 592 32.62 -7.36 -7.96
CA THR A 592 33.02 -8.79 -7.88
C THR A 592 32.20 -9.56 -6.86
N GLY A 593 31.59 -8.87 -5.90
CA GLY A 593 30.65 -9.44 -4.93
C GLY A 593 30.09 -8.38 -4.00
N THR A 594 28.92 -8.64 -3.43
CA THR A 594 28.28 -7.76 -2.44
C THR A 594 27.54 -8.59 -1.38
N ASN A 595 27.37 -7.99 -0.21
CA ASN A 595 26.67 -8.48 0.96
C ASN A 595 25.95 -7.28 1.61
N ALA A 596 25.03 -7.50 2.55
CA ALA A 596 24.23 -6.43 3.16
C ALA A 596 25.07 -5.26 3.73
N THR A 597 26.29 -5.53 4.22
CA THR A 597 27.17 -4.52 4.83
C THR A 597 28.40 -4.14 4.02
N HIS A 598 28.76 -4.87 2.96
CA HIS A 598 30.02 -4.66 2.23
C HIS A 598 29.87 -4.94 0.73
N THR A 599 30.55 -4.16 -0.10
CA THR A 599 30.71 -4.42 -1.54
C THR A 599 32.18 -4.44 -1.93
N THR A 600 32.56 -5.41 -2.78
CA THR A 600 33.90 -5.53 -3.35
C THR A 600 33.87 -5.15 -4.83
N CYS A 601 34.76 -4.24 -5.21
CA CYS A 601 34.93 -3.70 -6.55
C CYS A 601 36.29 -4.10 -7.12
N SER A 602 36.33 -4.24 -8.45
CA SER A 602 37.56 -4.38 -9.24
C SER A 602 37.57 -3.29 -10.30
N CYS A 603 38.55 -2.36 -10.21
CA CYS A 603 38.63 -1.18 -11.06
C CYS A 603 39.93 -1.18 -11.87
N THR A 604 39.82 -0.89 -13.17
CA THR A 604 40.93 -0.96 -14.15
C THR A 604 41.81 0.29 -14.18
N HIS A 605 41.48 1.33 -13.42
CA HIS A 605 42.21 2.59 -13.34
C HIS A 605 42.36 3.03 -11.87
N LEU A 606 42.93 4.21 -11.64
CA LEU A 606 43.17 4.78 -10.31
C LEU A 606 42.70 6.24 -10.26
N THR A 607 41.71 6.52 -9.41
CA THR A 607 41.14 7.85 -9.12
C THR A 607 40.52 7.83 -7.70
N ASN A 608 39.35 8.46 -7.50
CA ASN A 608 38.64 8.58 -6.24
C ASN A 608 37.34 7.75 -6.29
N PHE A 609 37.23 6.71 -5.48
CA PHE A 609 36.21 5.65 -5.59
C PHE A 609 35.18 5.70 -4.46
N ALA A 610 33.94 5.27 -4.78
CA ALA A 610 32.87 5.05 -3.80
C ALA A 610 31.82 4.05 -4.31
N ILE A 611 30.94 3.57 -3.43
CA ILE A 611 29.72 2.86 -3.79
C ILE A 611 28.56 3.85 -3.89
N LEU A 612 27.87 3.87 -5.03
CA LEU A 612 26.55 4.46 -5.15
C LEU A 612 25.50 3.37 -4.92
N MET A 613 24.46 3.65 -4.13
CA MET A 613 23.33 2.75 -3.91
C MET A 613 22.00 3.49 -4.08
N ASN A 614 20.97 2.80 -4.54
CA ASN A 614 19.65 3.39 -4.74
C ASN A 614 18.91 3.54 -3.40
N THR A 615 18.47 4.76 -3.09
CA THR A 615 17.64 5.04 -1.90
C THR A 615 16.25 4.43 -1.99
N LYS A 616 15.81 4.02 -3.19
CA LYS A 616 14.57 3.26 -3.43
C LYS A 616 14.72 1.75 -3.23
N GLY A 617 15.68 1.28 -2.42
CA GLY A 617 15.35 0.17 -1.54
C GLY A 617 14.09 0.55 -0.77
N THR A 618 13.04 -0.29 -0.75
CA THR A 618 11.76 0.05 -0.11
C THR A 618 11.63 -0.61 1.27
N PRO A 619 12.18 -0.04 2.36
CA PRO A 619 11.77 -0.40 3.70
C PRO A 619 10.35 0.14 3.90
N ILE A 620 9.36 -0.70 3.58
CA ILE A 620 7.95 -0.37 3.74
C ILE A 620 7.72 0.12 5.18
N PRO A 621 7.04 1.27 5.40
CA PRO A 621 6.75 1.75 6.74
C PRO A 621 6.13 0.64 7.58
N HIS A 622 6.64 0.43 8.80
CA HIS A 622 6.38 -0.82 9.55
C HIS A 622 4.90 -1.10 9.86
N GLY A 623 4.01 -0.10 9.75
CA GLY A 623 2.55 -0.30 9.79
C GLY A 623 1.99 -0.93 8.51
N ASP A 624 2.44 -0.47 7.33
CA ASP A 624 1.88 -0.87 6.03
C ASP A 624 2.38 -2.26 5.61
N ALA A 625 3.63 -2.60 5.91
CA ALA A 625 4.18 -3.94 5.69
C ALA A 625 3.38 -5.00 6.46
N PHE A 626 3.10 -4.69 7.73
CA PHE A 626 2.33 -5.53 8.64
C PHE A 626 0.86 -5.63 8.19
N ALA A 627 0.25 -4.52 7.76
CA ALA A 627 -1.10 -4.51 7.22
C ALA A 627 -1.23 -5.34 5.93
N LEU A 628 -0.34 -5.16 4.96
CA LEU A 628 -0.34 -5.93 3.71
C LEU A 628 -0.08 -7.43 3.97
N SER A 629 0.85 -7.78 4.86
CA SER A 629 1.11 -9.16 5.26
C SER A 629 -0.12 -9.82 5.92
N ILE A 630 -0.78 -9.11 6.85
CA ILE A 630 -2.03 -9.57 7.49
C ILE A 630 -3.15 -9.78 6.47
N ILE A 631 -3.37 -8.82 5.55
CA ILE A 631 -4.40 -8.92 4.50
C ILE A 631 -4.10 -10.10 3.56
N THR A 632 -2.84 -10.30 3.21
CA THR A 632 -2.37 -11.40 2.35
C THR A 632 -2.62 -12.76 3.00
N TYR A 633 -2.07 -12.98 4.20
CA TYR A 633 -2.18 -14.27 4.88
C TYR A 633 -3.62 -14.61 5.33
N ILE A 634 -4.32 -13.68 6.00
CA ILE A 634 -5.70 -13.94 6.44
C ILE A 634 -6.63 -14.07 5.24
N GLY A 635 -6.46 -13.21 4.23
CA GLY A 635 -7.28 -13.21 3.03
C GLY A 635 -7.14 -14.50 2.21
N PHE A 636 -5.92 -14.98 1.96
CA PHE A 636 -5.71 -16.25 1.24
C PHE A 636 -6.22 -17.45 2.04
N ILE A 637 -6.09 -17.47 3.37
CA ILE A 637 -6.68 -18.53 4.21
C ILE A 637 -8.21 -18.56 4.01
N VAL A 638 -8.89 -17.41 3.97
CA VAL A 638 -10.34 -17.33 3.72
C VAL A 638 -10.68 -17.75 2.28
N SER A 639 -9.94 -17.28 1.27
CA SER A 639 -10.16 -17.66 -0.14
C SER A 639 -10.01 -19.18 -0.35
N CYS A 640 -8.93 -19.77 0.19
CA CYS A 640 -8.69 -21.21 0.17
C CYS A 640 -9.83 -22.02 0.82
N ILE A 641 -10.38 -21.55 1.94
CA ILE A 641 -11.55 -22.20 2.58
C ILE A 641 -12.79 -22.13 1.66
N CYS A 642 -13.06 -20.98 1.04
CA CYS A 642 -14.17 -20.83 0.09
C CYS A 642 -14.00 -21.74 -1.15
N LEU A 643 -12.81 -21.76 -1.76
CA LEU A 643 -12.50 -22.63 -2.90
C LEU A 643 -12.58 -24.12 -2.56
N LEU A 644 -12.11 -24.52 -1.38
CA LEU A 644 -12.21 -25.90 -0.89
C LEU A 644 -13.67 -26.33 -0.69
N LEU A 645 -14.51 -25.47 -0.09
CA LEU A 645 -15.94 -25.73 0.08
C LEU A 645 -16.68 -25.79 -1.28
N ALA A 646 -16.30 -24.95 -2.25
CA ALA A 646 -16.82 -25.01 -3.62
C ALA A 646 -16.42 -26.32 -4.32
N PHE A 647 -15.15 -26.72 -4.23
CA PHE A 647 -14.65 -27.98 -4.78
C PHE A 647 -15.35 -29.20 -4.18
N ILE A 648 -15.45 -29.28 -2.84
CA ILE A 648 -16.17 -30.35 -2.13
C ILE A 648 -17.62 -30.45 -2.62
N THR A 649 -18.28 -29.30 -2.79
CA THR A 649 -19.67 -29.22 -3.28
C THR A 649 -19.81 -29.83 -4.68
N PHE A 650 -18.99 -29.42 -5.65
CA PHE A 650 -19.09 -29.94 -7.03
C PHE A 650 -18.51 -31.35 -7.21
N ALA A 651 -17.65 -31.81 -6.29
CA ALA A 651 -17.12 -33.17 -6.30
C ALA A 651 -18.10 -34.20 -5.68
N TYR A 652 -18.65 -33.90 -4.49
CA TYR A 652 -19.40 -34.86 -3.67
C TYR A 652 -20.84 -35.06 -4.15
N PHE A 653 -21.54 -33.98 -4.52
CA PHE A 653 -22.95 -34.07 -4.91
C PHE A 653 -23.11 -34.56 -6.35
N GLN A 654 -23.23 -35.88 -6.51
CA GLN A 654 -23.41 -36.55 -7.82
C GLN A 654 -24.59 -35.97 -8.64
N ASN A 655 -25.69 -35.59 -7.95
CA ASN A 655 -26.85 -34.94 -8.56
C ASN A 655 -26.55 -33.58 -9.23
N LEU A 656 -25.38 -32.99 -8.97
CA LEU A 656 -24.92 -31.72 -9.53
C LEU A 656 -23.86 -31.89 -10.64
N GLN A 657 -23.48 -33.12 -11.01
CA GLN A 657 -22.37 -33.36 -11.95
C GLN A 657 -22.76 -33.17 -13.44
N ASN A 658 -23.09 -31.94 -13.81
CA ASN A 658 -23.22 -31.50 -15.21
C ASN A 658 -21.84 -31.08 -15.79
N ASP A 659 -21.74 -30.90 -17.11
CA ASP A 659 -20.50 -30.52 -17.81
C ASP A 659 -20.03 -29.11 -17.38
N ARG A 660 -20.96 -28.13 -17.25
CA ARG A 660 -20.67 -26.80 -16.66
C ARG A 660 -20.13 -26.89 -15.22
N ASN A 661 -20.68 -27.77 -14.38
CA ASN A 661 -20.20 -27.94 -13.01
C ASN A 661 -18.88 -28.74 -12.94
N THR A 662 -18.58 -29.53 -13.98
CA THR A 662 -17.27 -30.17 -14.14
C THR A 662 -16.19 -29.13 -14.46
N ILE A 663 -16.49 -28.14 -15.31
CA ILE A 663 -15.62 -26.97 -15.55
C ILE A 663 -15.38 -26.21 -14.23
N HIS A 664 -16.44 -25.83 -13.50
CA HIS A 664 -16.32 -25.15 -12.20
C HIS A 664 -15.47 -25.92 -11.18
N LYS A 665 -15.68 -27.24 -11.06
CA LYS A 665 -14.88 -28.11 -10.19
C LYS A 665 -13.38 -28.07 -10.54
N ASN A 666 -13.03 -28.08 -11.83
CA ASN A 666 -11.63 -28.02 -12.26
C ASN A 666 -11.04 -26.61 -12.10
N LEU A 667 -11.82 -25.54 -12.31
CA LEU A 667 -11.40 -24.16 -12.03
C LEU A 667 -11.07 -23.96 -10.54
N CYS A 668 -11.97 -24.38 -9.63
CA CYS A 668 -11.77 -24.23 -8.18
C CYS A 668 -10.51 -24.95 -7.69
N ILE A 669 -10.22 -26.17 -8.18
CA ILE A 669 -9.02 -26.91 -7.74
C ILE A 669 -7.72 -26.33 -8.32
N CYS A 670 -7.74 -25.76 -9.54
CA CYS A 670 -6.56 -25.06 -10.07
C CYS A 670 -6.22 -23.83 -9.22
N LEU A 671 -7.23 -22.99 -8.92
CA LEU A 671 -7.05 -21.80 -8.10
C LEU A 671 -6.65 -22.14 -6.65
N PHE A 672 -7.26 -23.17 -6.04
CA PHE A 672 -6.91 -23.62 -4.69
C PHE A 672 -5.46 -24.10 -4.57
N ILE A 673 -4.97 -24.85 -5.57
CA ILE A 673 -3.56 -25.27 -5.58
C ILE A 673 -2.64 -24.08 -5.85
N ALA A 674 -3.02 -23.16 -6.75
CA ALA A 674 -2.23 -21.96 -7.04
C ALA A 674 -2.10 -21.04 -5.81
N GLU A 675 -3.18 -20.77 -5.07
CA GLU A 675 -3.14 -19.98 -3.82
C GLU A 675 -2.22 -20.62 -2.76
N ILE A 676 -2.29 -21.95 -2.59
CA ILE A 676 -1.42 -22.67 -1.64
C ILE A 676 0.05 -22.62 -2.06
N VAL A 677 0.35 -22.81 -3.34
CA VAL A 677 1.74 -22.72 -3.85
C VAL A 677 2.24 -21.27 -3.77
N PHE A 678 1.37 -20.28 -3.98
CA PHE A 678 1.74 -18.86 -3.90
C PHE A 678 2.09 -18.48 -2.46
N MET A 679 1.22 -18.82 -1.49
CA MET A 679 1.47 -18.64 -0.06
C MET A 679 2.75 -19.37 0.40
N ALA A 680 3.02 -20.58 -0.11
CA ALA A 680 4.25 -21.31 0.18
C ALA A 680 5.51 -20.72 -0.49
N GLY A 681 5.34 -19.88 -1.50
CA GLY A 681 6.43 -19.24 -2.25
C GLY A 681 6.99 -17.96 -1.61
N ILE A 682 6.18 -17.25 -0.82
CA ILE A 682 6.51 -15.92 -0.23
C ILE A 682 7.85 -15.96 0.52
N ASP A 683 8.06 -16.97 1.36
CA ASP A 683 9.23 -17.06 2.26
C ASP A 683 10.41 -17.87 1.66
N GLN A 684 10.37 -18.29 0.39
CA GLN A 684 11.34 -19.27 -0.17
C GLN A 684 12.32 -18.71 -1.22
N ALA A 685 12.36 -17.39 -1.46
CA ALA A 685 13.25 -16.76 -2.45
C ALA A 685 14.74 -17.17 -2.29
N SER A 686 15.23 -17.23 -1.04
CA SER A 686 16.61 -17.63 -0.67
C SER A 686 17.02 -19.07 -1.03
N ARG A 687 16.18 -19.83 -1.74
CA ARG A 687 16.43 -21.21 -2.18
C ARG A 687 16.05 -21.38 -3.64
N GLY A 688 16.87 -20.87 -4.55
CA GLY A 688 16.64 -20.89 -6.01
C GLY A 688 15.97 -22.17 -6.54
N ALA A 689 16.50 -23.36 -6.23
CA ALA A 689 15.91 -24.63 -6.68
C ALA A 689 14.46 -24.89 -6.21
N MET A 690 14.06 -24.42 -5.02
CA MET A 690 12.66 -24.46 -4.57
C MET A 690 11.84 -23.34 -5.23
N CYS A 691 12.44 -22.17 -5.41
CA CYS A 691 11.85 -20.99 -6.03
C CYS A 691 11.47 -21.25 -7.50
N THR A 692 12.33 -21.93 -8.26
CA THR A 692 12.07 -22.43 -9.63
C THR A 692 10.90 -23.42 -9.67
N VAL A 693 10.82 -24.37 -8.72
CA VAL A 693 9.70 -25.33 -8.64
C VAL A 693 8.39 -24.61 -8.32
N VAL A 694 8.39 -23.64 -7.41
CA VAL A 694 7.24 -22.78 -7.11
C VAL A 694 6.80 -22.02 -8.37
N ALA A 695 7.71 -21.33 -9.06
CA ALA A 695 7.41 -20.57 -10.28
C ALA A 695 6.83 -21.44 -11.40
N LEU A 696 7.38 -22.65 -11.63
CA LEU A 696 6.85 -23.63 -12.59
C LEU A 696 5.43 -24.07 -12.26
N PHE A 697 5.14 -24.38 -10.98
CA PHE A 697 3.82 -24.80 -10.53
C PHE A 697 2.79 -23.66 -10.66
N LEU A 698 3.16 -22.44 -10.26
CA LEU A 698 2.29 -21.26 -10.38
C LEU A 698 1.95 -20.96 -11.83
N HIS A 699 2.95 -20.95 -12.73
CA HIS A 699 2.74 -20.72 -14.17
C HIS A 699 1.71 -21.73 -14.72
N TYR A 700 1.90 -23.02 -14.43
CA TYR A 700 0.97 -24.06 -14.87
C TYR A 700 -0.44 -23.91 -14.31
N PHE A 701 -0.61 -23.73 -12.99
CA PHE A 701 -1.95 -23.71 -12.38
C PHE A 701 -2.74 -22.43 -12.70
N PHE A 702 -2.10 -21.27 -12.84
CA PHE A 702 -2.79 -20.06 -13.28
C PHE A 702 -3.19 -20.15 -14.76
N LEU A 703 -2.30 -20.61 -15.64
CA LEU A 703 -2.64 -20.79 -17.06
C LEU A 703 -3.74 -21.87 -17.26
N ALA A 704 -3.78 -22.90 -16.41
CA ALA A 704 -4.89 -23.86 -16.36
C ALA A 704 -6.20 -23.22 -15.87
N ALA A 705 -6.17 -22.35 -14.86
CA ALA A 705 -7.36 -21.61 -14.43
C ALA A 705 -7.92 -20.74 -15.56
N PHE A 706 -7.07 -20.02 -16.30
CA PHE A 706 -7.48 -19.28 -17.52
C PHE A 706 -8.07 -20.22 -18.59
N ALA A 707 -7.47 -21.38 -18.85
CA ALA A 707 -7.99 -22.34 -19.83
C ALA A 707 -9.35 -22.93 -19.43
N TRP A 708 -9.57 -23.24 -18.14
CA TRP A 708 -10.87 -23.70 -17.63
C TRP A 708 -11.92 -22.59 -17.64
N MET A 709 -11.54 -21.32 -17.43
CA MET A 709 -12.44 -20.17 -17.61
C MET A 709 -12.84 -19.97 -19.08
N CYS A 710 -11.93 -20.15 -20.03
CA CYS A 710 -12.23 -20.10 -21.46
C CYS A 710 -13.27 -21.16 -21.86
N LEU A 711 -13.12 -22.39 -21.32
CA LEU A 711 -14.10 -23.46 -21.48
C LEU A 711 -15.47 -23.11 -20.87
N GLU A 712 -15.53 -22.28 -19.82
CA GLU A 712 -16.82 -21.81 -19.30
C GLU A 712 -17.56 -20.92 -20.32
N GLY A 713 -16.87 -19.94 -20.91
CA GLY A 713 -17.45 -19.05 -21.93
C GLY A 713 -17.94 -19.83 -23.15
N ILE A 714 -17.12 -20.78 -23.65
CA ILE A 714 -17.49 -21.67 -24.75
C ILE A 714 -18.69 -22.55 -24.37
N GLN A 715 -18.70 -23.16 -23.19
CA GLN A 715 -19.82 -23.98 -22.71
C GLN A 715 -21.11 -23.16 -22.53
N LEU A 716 -21.01 -21.89 -22.15
CA LEU A 716 -22.15 -20.99 -22.02
C LEU A 716 -22.71 -20.59 -23.39
N TYR A 717 -21.85 -20.26 -24.36
CA TYR A 717 -22.23 -20.01 -25.76
C TYR A 717 -22.93 -21.23 -26.39
N VAL A 718 -22.32 -22.42 -26.29
CA VAL A 718 -22.88 -23.68 -26.79
C VAL A 718 -24.29 -23.93 -26.26
N MET A 719 -24.49 -23.74 -24.94
CA MET A 719 -25.76 -23.98 -24.26
C MET A 719 -26.87 -22.98 -24.66
N LEU A 720 -26.54 -21.86 -25.30
CA LEU A 720 -27.51 -20.88 -25.83
C LEU A 720 -27.83 -21.07 -27.32
N VAL A 721 -26.95 -21.74 -28.07
CA VAL A 721 -27.11 -21.96 -29.53
C VAL A 721 -27.69 -23.35 -29.81
N GLU A 722 -27.15 -24.39 -29.17
CA GLU A 722 -27.53 -25.79 -29.42
C GLU A 722 -28.67 -26.22 -28.46
N VAL A 723 -29.87 -25.69 -28.72
CA VAL A 723 -31.07 -25.88 -27.89
C VAL A 723 -31.72 -27.27 -28.09
N PHE A 724 -31.30 -28.03 -29.09
CA PHE A 724 -31.81 -29.37 -29.40
C PHE A 724 -30.65 -30.40 -29.49
N GLU A 725 -30.90 -31.62 -29.00
CA GLU A 725 -30.04 -32.82 -29.10
C GLU A 725 -28.63 -32.75 -28.45
N ALA A 726 -28.60 -32.60 -27.12
CA ALA A 726 -27.37 -32.68 -26.31
C ALA A 726 -27.11 -34.10 -25.74
N GLU A 727 -27.09 -35.15 -26.59
CA GLU A 727 -27.06 -36.55 -26.13
C GLU A 727 -25.66 -37.14 -25.82
N SER A 728 -24.57 -36.39 -26.03
CA SER A 728 -23.21 -36.81 -25.67
C SER A 728 -22.45 -35.77 -24.83
N SER A 729 -21.91 -36.20 -23.68
CA SER A 729 -21.11 -35.35 -22.79
C SER A 729 -19.74 -35.01 -23.38
N ARG A 730 -19.37 -33.72 -23.34
CA ARG A 730 -18.21 -33.16 -24.06
C ARG A 730 -16.92 -33.16 -23.22
N ARG A 731 -16.99 -33.66 -21.99
CA ARG A 731 -15.87 -33.79 -21.02
C ARG A 731 -14.58 -34.35 -21.62
N LYS A 732 -14.66 -35.28 -22.58
CA LYS A 732 -13.51 -35.88 -23.27
C LYS A 732 -12.61 -34.86 -23.97
N TYR A 733 -13.16 -33.73 -24.42
CA TYR A 733 -12.41 -32.64 -25.07
C TYR A 733 -11.99 -31.55 -24.09
N TYR A 734 -12.76 -31.34 -23.02
CA TYR A 734 -12.48 -30.31 -22.02
C TYR A 734 -11.23 -30.61 -21.18
N TYR A 735 -11.00 -31.86 -20.79
CA TYR A 735 -9.80 -32.24 -20.03
C TYR A 735 -8.47 -32.03 -20.78
N PRO A 736 -8.28 -32.48 -22.04
CA PRO A 736 -7.05 -32.22 -22.78
C PRO A 736 -6.87 -30.74 -23.14
N PHE A 737 -7.94 -29.95 -23.33
CA PHE A 737 -7.80 -28.50 -23.51
C PHE A 737 -7.38 -27.80 -22.20
N GLY A 738 -8.14 -28.01 -21.12
CA GLY A 738 -7.98 -27.28 -19.84
C GLY A 738 -6.70 -27.60 -19.06
N TYR A 739 -6.03 -28.72 -19.33
CA TYR A 739 -4.74 -29.08 -18.72
C TYR A 739 -3.61 -29.29 -19.75
N GLY A 740 -3.90 -29.83 -20.94
CA GLY A 740 -2.88 -30.12 -21.95
C GLY A 740 -2.31 -28.88 -22.64
N LEU A 741 -3.13 -27.85 -22.90
CA LEU A 741 -2.66 -26.58 -23.46
C LEU A 741 -1.72 -25.84 -22.47
N PRO A 742 -2.08 -25.65 -21.18
CA PRO A 742 -1.14 -25.14 -20.18
C PRO A 742 0.15 -25.95 -20.06
N LEU A 743 0.05 -27.29 -20.05
CA LEU A 743 1.23 -28.17 -19.95
C LEU A 743 2.17 -28.02 -21.15
N LEU A 744 1.61 -27.86 -22.36
CA LEU A 744 2.39 -27.63 -23.58
C LEU A 744 3.12 -26.28 -23.55
N VAL A 745 2.45 -25.20 -23.12
CA VAL A 745 3.05 -23.86 -23.02
C VAL A 745 4.18 -23.84 -21.99
N VAL A 746 3.93 -24.33 -20.77
CA VAL A 746 4.94 -24.37 -19.70
C VAL A 746 6.08 -25.31 -20.06
N GLY A 747 5.79 -26.45 -20.70
CA GLY A 747 6.80 -27.40 -21.18
C GLY A 747 7.71 -26.82 -22.27
N ILE A 748 7.18 -25.99 -23.18
CA ILE A 748 8.00 -25.28 -24.18
C ILE A 748 8.83 -24.19 -23.49
N ALA A 749 8.24 -23.37 -22.62
CA ALA A 749 8.95 -22.30 -21.92
C ALA A 749 10.14 -22.84 -21.09
N ALA A 750 9.91 -23.89 -20.28
CA ALA A 750 10.95 -24.54 -19.47
C ALA A 750 11.99 -25.33 -20.30
N ALA A 751 11.73 -25.60 -21.58
CA ALA A 751 12.69 -26.21 -22.50
C ALA A 751 13.51 -25.16 -23.29
N ILE A 752 13.06 -23.90 -23.33
CA ILE A 752 13.81 -22.77 -23.90
C ILE A 752 14.80 -22.24 -22.87
N ASP A 753 14.30 -21.90 -21.68
CA ASP A 753 15.12 -21.53 -20.53
C ASP A 753 14.44 -21.92 -19.22
N ILE A 754 15.20 -22.58 -18.34
CA ILE A 754 14.79 -22.94 -16.98
C ILE A 754 15.42 -22.02 -15.92
N GLY A 755 16.41 -21.21 -16.31
CA GLY A 755 17.03 -20.18 -15.45
C GLY A 755 16.09 -19.01 -15.16
N SER A 756 15.30 -18.56 -16.15
CA SER A 756 14.30 -17.49 -16.00
C SER A 756 13.05 -17.87 -15.17
N TYR A 757 13.04 -19.04 -14.51
CA TYR A 757 12.01 -19.46 -13.56
C TYR A 757 12.48 -19.27 -12.12
N GLY A 758 11.98 -18.21 -11.48
CA GLY A 758 12.44 -17.72 -10.18
C GLY A 758 13.43 -16.57 -10.33
N THR A 759 13.48 -15.70 -9.34
CA THR A 759 14.48 -14.63 -9.19
C THR A 759 14.96 -14.62 -7.73
N GLU A 760 16.09 -13.95 -7.46
CA GLU A 760 16.62 -13.81 -6.09
C GLU A 760 15.67 -13.01 -5.16
N GLU A 761 14.78 -12.18 -5.73
CA GLU A 761 13.81 -11.36 -4.97
C GLU A 761 12.43 -12.05 -4.83
N TYR A 762 11.98 -12.81 -5.83
CA TYR A 762 10.64 -13.41 -5.86
C TYR A 762 10.52 -14.68 -6.72
N CYS A 763 9.66 -15.62 -6.28
CA CYS A 763 9.46 -16.92 -6.94
C CYS A 763 8.39 -16.90 -8.05
N TRP A 764 8.66 -16.13 -9.10
CA TRP A 764 7.86 -16.02 -10.32
C TRP A 764 8.76 -15.96 -11.57
N LEU A 765 8.18 -15.81 -12.76
CA LEU A 765 8.94 -15.63 -14.01
C LEU A 765 9.73 -14.31 -13.98
N ALA A 766 10.94 -14.34 -14.51
CA ALA A 766 11.73 -13.15 -14.76
C ALA A 766 11.08 -12.25 -15.83
N VAL A 767 11.15 -10.92 -15.63
CA VAL A 767 10.46 -9.91 -16.46
C VAL A 767 11.42 -9.16 -17.39
N ASP A 768 12.69 -9.07 -16.99
CA ASP A 768 13.80 -8.43 -17.71
C ASP A 768 14.04 -9.01 -19.12
N ASN A 769 14.18 -10.33 -19.23
CA ASN A 769 14.63 -11.02 -20.44
C ASN A 769 13.49 -11.32 -21.44
N ASN A 770 12.40 -10.54 -21.41
CA ASN A 770 11.15 -10.77 -22.16
C ASN A 770 10.45 -12.13 -21.87
N PHE A 771 10.97 -12.95 -20.96
CA PHE A 771 10.48 -14.31 -20.69
C PHE A 771 9.03 -14.35 -20.21
N ILE A 772 8.60 -13.30 -19.49
CA ILE A 772 7.21 -13.07 -19.04
C ILE A 772 6.15 -13.18 -20.16
N TRP A 773 6.52 -12.91 -21.43
CA TRP A 773 5.61 -13.09 -22.58
C TRP A 773 5.13 -14.54 -22.77
N ALA A 774 5.88 -15.53 -22.28
CA ALA A 774 5.47 -16.94 -22.28
C ALA A 774 4.18 -17.19 -21.47
N PHE A 775 3.89 -16.35 -20.46
CA PHE A 775 2.64 -16.35 -19.72
C PHE A 775 1.64 -15.33 -20.28
N VAL A 776 2.09 -14.09 -20.54
CA VAL A 776 1.22 -12.96 -20.89
C VAL A 776 0.53 -13.14 -22.24
N ALA A 777 1.22 -13.59 -23.29
CA ALA A 777 0.61 -13.73 -24.61
C ALA A 777 -0.51 -14.81 -24.65
N PRO A 778 -0.31 -16.02 -24.09
CA PRO A 778 -1.40 -16.99 -23.94
C PRO A 778 -2.61 -16.46 -23.14
N VAL A 779 -2.38 -15.73 -22.05
CA VAL A 779 -3.44 -15.14 -21.23
C VAL A 779 -4.26 -14.09 -22.01
N ILE A 780 -3.59 -13.20 -22.77
CA ILE A 780 -4.26 -12.23 -23.64
C ILE A 780 -5.14 -12.94 -24.69
N VAL A 781 -4.61 -13.96 -25.37
CA VAL A 781 -5.37 -14.74 -26.37
C VAL A 781 -6.60 -15.41 -25.73
N ILE A 782 -6.44 -15.99 -24.55
CA ILE A 782 -7.55 -16.61 -23.81
C ILE A 782 -8.62 -15.58 -23.42
N ILE A 783 -8.23 -14.42 -22.90
CA ILE A 783 -9.16 -13.35 -22.49
C ILE A 783 -9.93 -12.81 -23.71
N VAL A 784 -9.25 -12.58 -24.85
CA VAL A 784 -9.90 -12.14 -26.10
C VAL A 784 -10.93 -13.17 -26.58
N VAL A 785 -10.56 -14.45 -26.67
CA VAL A 785 -11.46 -15.54 -27.11
C VAL A 785 -12.66 -15.68 -26.17
N ASN A 786 -12.45 -15.64 -24.86
CA ASN A 786 -13.53 -15.73 -23.87
C ASN A 786 -14.47 -14.51 -23.97
N THR A 787 -13.93 -13.30 -24.14
CA THR A 787 -14.71 -12.08 -24.32
C THR A 787 -15.55 -12.14 -25.61
N MET A 788 -15.00 -12.67 -26.71
CA MET A 788 -15.77 -12.89 -27.94
C MET A 788 -16.97 -13.82 -27.71
N PHE A 789 -16.76 -15.02 -27.15
CA PHE A 789 -17.87 -15.96 -26.90
C PHE A 789 -18.89 -15.41 -25.89
N LEU A 790 -18.46 -14.72 -24.83
CA LEU A 790 -19.36 -14.09 -23.87
C LEU A 790 -20.17 -12.96 -24.51
N SER A 791 -19.57 -12.13 -25.37
CA SER A 791 -20.29 -11.07 -26.09
C SER A 791 -21.35 -11.63 -27.06
N MET A 792 -21.03 -12.72 -27.77
CA MET A 792 -21.99 -13.42 -28.64
C MET A 792 -23.14 -14.01 -27.82
N ALA A 793 -22.84 -14.64 -26.68
CA ALA A 793 -23.85 -15.17 -25.76
C ALA A 793 -24.79 -14.09 -25.22
N ILE A 794 -24.25 -12.93 -24.80
CA ILE A 794 -25.03 -11.77 -24.37
C ILE A 794 -25.92 -11.25 -25.51
N PHE A 795 -25.36 -11.08 -26.71
CA PHE A 795 -26.12 -10.62 -27.88
C PHE A 795 -27.28 -11.56 -28.24
N ILE A 796 -27.05 -12.87 -28.23
CA ILE A 796 -28.09 -13.91 -28.45
C ILE A 796 -29.18 -13.80 -27.37
N MET A 797 -28.81 -13.64 -26.10
CA MET A 797 -29.77 -13.51 -25.00
C MET A 797 -30.62 -12.23 -25.12
N CYS A 798 -30.02 -11.07 -25.38
CA CYS A 798 -30.72 -9.80 -25.57
C CYS A 798 -31.67 -9.85 -26.78
N ARG A 799 -31.28 -10.54 -27.85
CA ARG A 799 -32.17 -10.83 -28.98
C ARG A 799 -33.33 -11.76 -28.58
N HIS A 800 -33.09 -12.78 -27.75
CA HIS A 800 -34.13 -13.72 -27.31
C HIS A 800 -35.14 -13.10 -26.34
N SER A 801 -34.72 -12.25 -25.39
CA SER A 801 -35.64 -11.54 -24.49
C SER A 801 -36.54 -10.57 -25.26
N THR A 802 -36.00 -9.88 -26.28
CA THR A 802 -36.74 -9.00 -27.19
C THR A 802 -37.80 -9.74 -28.04
N MET A 803 -37.59 -11.04 -28.33
CA MET A 803 -38.60 -11.87 -29.01
C MET A 803 -39.78 -12.25 -28.08
N GLN A 804 -39.54 -12.47 -26.79
CA GLN A 804 -40.57 -12.92 -25.85
C GLN A 804 -41.54 -11.81 -25.43
N THR A 805 -41.06 -10.57 -25.29
CA THR A 805 -41.94 -9.40 -25.02
C THR A 805 -42.97 -9.21 -26.13
N SER A 806 -42.57 -9.41 -27.39
CA SER A 806 -43.43 -9.33 -28.57
C SER A 806 -44.55 -10.39 -28.63
N GLN A 807 -44.45 -11.48 -27.85
CA GLN A 807 -45.59 -12.40 -27.65
C GLN A 807 -46.50 -11.96 -26.51
N LYS A 808 -45.95 -11.51 -25.37
CA LYS A 808 -46.76 -11.08 -24.20
C LYS A 808 -47.69 -9.89 -24.54
N GLU A 809 -47.39 -9.07 -25.55
CA GLU A 809 -48.33 -8.05 -26.06
C GLU A 809 -49.50 -8.61 -26.89
N LYS A 810 -49.28 -9.61 -27.74
CA LYS A 810 -50.32 -10.12 -28.67
C LYS A 810 -51.48 -10.75 -27.91
N THR A 811 -51.18 -11.59 -26.93
CA THR A 811 -52.19 -12.25 -26.07
C THR A 811 -52.99 -11.28 -25.21
N LYS A 812 -52.55 -10.02 -25.06
CA LYS A 812 -53.24 -8.99 -24.26
C LYS A 812 -54.29 -8.20 -25.07
N LYS A 813 -54.25 -8.24 -26.42
CA LYS A 813 -55.16 -7.47 -27.28
C LYS A 813 -56.45 -8.21 -27.71
N GLU A 814 -56.57 -9.50 -27.42
CA GLU A 814 -57.68 -10.35 -27.91
C GLU A 814 -58.77 -10.64 -26.84
N LYS A 815 -58.80 -9.88 -25.73
CA LYS A 815 -59.82 -10.03 -24.67
C LYS A 815 -60.58 -8.75 -24.33
N ILE A 816 -61.19 -8.14 -25.34
CA ILE A 816 -62.29 -7.18 -25.15
C ILE A 816 -63.42 -7.51 -26.14
N THR A 817 -64.41 -8.29 -25.70
CA THR A 817 -65.73 -8.40 -26.33
C THR A 817 -66.75 -8.81 -25.26
N PRO A 818 -67.78 -8.01 -24.97
CA PRO A 818 -68.77 -8.34 -23.95
C PRO A 818 -69.89 -9.20 -24.53
N VAL A 819 -70.08 -10.41 -23.98
CA VAL A 819 -71.29 -11.21 -24.18
C VAL A 819 -71.78 -11.68 -22.81
N ILE A 820 -73.07 -11.48 -22.56
CA ILE A 820 -73.73 -11.83 -21.29
C ILE A 820 -74.18 -13.28 -21.35
N ASN A 821 -73.85 -14.09 -20.33
CA ASN A 821 -74.77 -15.01 -19.64
C ASN A 821 -74.05 -15.85 -18.58
N GLU A 822 -74.79 -16.23 -17.53
CA GLU A 822 -74.39 -17.28 -16.59
C GLU A 822 -74.52 -18.67 -17.24
N GLN A 823 -73.59 -19.59 -16.92
CA GLN A 823 -73.92 -20.87 -16.28
C GLN A 823 -72.66 -21.62 -15.84
N ASN A 824 -72.84 -22.58 -14.92
CA ASN A 824 -71.75 -23.35 -14.31
C ASN A 824 -71.13 -24.37 -15.27
N PHE A 825 -69.80 -24.36 -15.43
CA PHE A 825 -69.02 -25.56 -15.74
C PHE A 825 -67.65 -25.50 -15.05
N GLY A 826 -67.13 -26.66 -14.64
CA GLY A 826 -65.90 -26.75 -13.86
C GLY A 826 -64.67 -27.18 -14.67
N SER A 827 -63.65 -27.63 -13.93
CA SER A 827 -62.37 -28.23 -14.36
C SER A 827 -61.19 -27.29 -14.67
N SER A 828 -60.03 -27.72 -14.18
CA SER A 828 -58.69 -27.57 -14.80
C SER A 828 -58.17 -26.16 -15.14
N GLN A 829 -57.93 -25.31 -14.12
CA GLN A 829 -56.97 -24.22 -14.27
C GLN A 829 -55.52 -24.77 -14.20
N GLN A 830 -54.99 -25.15 -15.37
CA GLN A 830 -53.61 -25.60 -15.52
C GLN A 830 -52.64 -24.41 -15.34
N ILE A 831 -51.76 -24.46 -14.34
CA ILE A 831 -50.76 -23.41 -14.11
C ILE A 831 -49.68 -23.52 -15.20
N VAL A 832 -49.62 -22.52 -16.08
CA VAL A 832 -48.58 -22.42 -17.12
C VAL A 832 -47.27 -21.93 -16.49
N ALA A 833 -46.47 -22.87 -15.99
CA ALA A 833 -45.12 -22.60 -15.51
C ALA A 833 -44.18 -22.39 -16.72
N GLY A 834 -43.83 -21.13 -17.03
CA GLY A 834 -43.27 -20.77 -18.33
C GLY A 834 -42.30 -19.58 -18.42
N ASP A 835 -41.63 -19.17 -17.34
CA ASP A 835 -40.54 -18.15 -17.39
C ASP A 835 -39.17 -18.69 -16.89
N ASN A 836 -39.11 -19.90 -16.32
CA ASN A 836 -37.98 -20.39 -15.50
C ASN A 836 -36.61 -20.49 -16.20
N ASN A 837 -36.52 -20.61 -17.52
CA ASN A 837 -35.24 -20.83 -18.21
C ASN A 837 -34.46 -19.53 -18.50
N MET A 838 -35.14 -18.38 -18.62
CA MET A 838 -34.48 -17.12 -18.98
C MET A 838 -33.72 -16.54 -17.78
N ASP A 839 -34.37 -16.43 -16.63
CA ASP A 839 -33.76 -15.90 -15.39
C ASP A 839 -32.55 -16.72 -14.93
N VAL A 840 -32.58 -18.03 -15.17
CA VAL A 840 -31.46 -18.95 -14.92
C VAL A 840 -30.28 -18.67 -15.87
N ALA A 841 -30.54 -18.40 -17.16
CA ALA A 841 -29.50 -18.03 -18.12
C ALA A 841 -28.89 -16.64 -17.83
N VAL A 842 -29.71 -15.66 -17.48
CA VAL A 842 -29.28 -14.32 -17.01
C VAL A 842 -28.35 -14.44 -15.81
N SER A 843 -28.74 -15.28 -14.83
CA SER A 843 -27.95 -15.53 -13.62
C SER A 843 -26.58 -16.16 -13.92
N TRP A 844 -26.51 -17.08 -14.90
CA TRP A 844 -25.24 -17.69 -15.32
C TRP A 844 -24.31 -16.71 -16.03
N VAL A 845 -24.83 -15.84 -16.91
CA VAL A 845 -24.03 -14.80 -17.57
C VAL A 845 -23.54 -13.75 -16.59
N ARG A 846 -24.35 -13.35 -15.60
CA ARG A 846 -23.89 -12.43 -14.55
C ARG A 846 -22.70 -13.01 -13.77
N GLY A 847 -22.74 -14.30 -13.43
CA GLY A 847 -21.62 -15.01 -12.81
C GLY A 847 -20.37 -15.01 -13.70
N ALA A 848 -20.49 -15.45 -14.96
CA ALA A 848 -19.38 -15.51 -15.89
C ALA A 848 -18.74 -14.13 -16.19
N LEU A 849 -19.55 -13.07 -16.29
CA LEU A 849 -19.06 -11.70 -16.48
C LEU A 849 -18.28 -11.19 -15.26
N VAL A 850 -18.82 -11.35 -14.04
CA VAL A 850 -18.12 -10.98 -12.81
C VAL A 850 -16.81 -11.75 -12.67
N LEU A 851 -16.82 -13.04 -12.99
CA LEU A 851 -15.65 -13.91 -12.88
C LEU A 851 -14.55 -13.57 -13.91
N LEU A 852 -14.93 -13.24 -15.14
CA LEU A 852 -14.00 -12.72 -16.18
C LEU A 852 -13.39 -11.38 -15.75
N CYS A 853 -14.20 -10.44 -15.26
CA CYS A 853 -13.72 -9.15 -14.77
C CYS A 853 -12.78 -9.31 -13.58
N LEU A 854 -13.10 -10.18 -12.61
CA LEU A 854 -12.23 -10.43 -11.46
C LEU A 854 -10.88 -10.98 -11.88
N LEU A 855 -10.82 -12.12 -12.59
CA LEU A 855 -9.52 -12.71 -12.96
C LEU A 855 -8.72 -11.79 -13.90
N GLY A 856 -9.37 -11.09 -14.82
CA GLY A 856 -8.73 -10.11 -15.71
C GLY A 856 -8.14 -8.91 -14.96
N ILE A 857 -8.89 -8.31 -14.02
CA ILE A 857 -8.44 -7.17 -13.22
C ILE A 857 -7.32 -7.60 -12.25
N THR A 858 -7.48 -8.74 -11.56
CA THR A 858 -6.46 -9.32 -10.69
C THR A 858 -5.12 -9.42 -11.42
N TRP A 859 -5.09 -10.06 -12.59
CA TRP A 859 -3.83 -10.29 -13.31
C TRP A 859 -3.28 -9.06 -14.04
N ALA A 860 -4.13 -8.11 -14.45
CA ALA A 860 -3.67 -6.82 -14.93
C ALA A 860 -2.90 -6.04 -13.84
N PHE A 861 -3.46 -5.95 -12.63
CA PHE A 861 -2.77 -5.29 -11.51
C PHE A 861 -1.60 -6.12 -10.95
N GLY A 862 -1.62 -7.44 -11.06
CA GLY A 862 -0.47 -8.29 -10.74
C GLY A 862 0.74 -8.03 -11.64
N LEU A 863 0.52 -7.91 -12.95
CA LEU A 863 1.58 -7.56 -13.90
C LEU A 863 2.09 -6.12 -13.66
N LEU A 864 1.18 -5.15 -13.43
CA LEU A 864 1.57 -3.78 -13.09
C LEU A 864 2.35 -3.70 -11.77
N TYR A 865 2.00 -4.49 -10.76
CA TYR A 865 2.75 -4.55 -9.49
C TYR A 865 4.20 -5.03 -9.70
N VAL A 866 4.40 -6.10 -10.47
CA VAL A 866 5.75 -6.63 -10.75
C VAL A 866 6.54 -5.70 -11.69
N THR A 867 5.87 -4.89 -12.53
CA THR A 867 6.54 -3.95 -13.47
C THR A 867 6.90 -2.60 -12.83
N GLU A 868 6.00 -2.01 -12.05
CA GLU A 868 6.10 -0.61 -11.59
C GLU A 868 6.43 -0.49 -10.08
N SER A 869 6.50 -1.60 -9.34
CA SER A 869 6.76 -1.68 -7.88
C SER A 869 5.79 -0.92 -6.95
N LEU A 870 4.79 -0.21 -7.48
CA LEU A 870 3.90 0.65 -6.70
C LEU A 870 3.02 -0.14 -5.69
N LEU A 871 3.15 0.21 -4.41
CA LEU A 871 2.42 -0.38 -3.28
C LEU A 871 0.89 -0.41 -3.46
N VAL A 872 0.32 0.56 -4.18
CA VAL A 872 -1.11 0.60 -4.51
C VAL A 872 -1.54 -0.59 -5.38
N PHE A 873 -0.69 -1.01 -6.33
CA PHE A 873 -0.97 -2.18 -7.16
C PHE A 873 -0.86 -3.48 -6.36
N ALA A 874 0.05 -3.55 -5.37
CA ALA A 874 0.13 -4.67 -4.44
C ALA A 874 -1.19 -4.87 -3.67
N TYR A 875 -1.73 -3.79 -3.07
CA TYR A 875 -3.01 -3.85 -2.36
C TYR A 875 -4.16 -4.25 -3.28
N ILE A 876 -4.25 -3.70 -4.50
CA ILE A 876 -5.31 -4.04 -5.45
C ILE A 876 -5.20 -5.52 -5.87
N PHE A 877 -4.01 -6.00 -6.21
CA PHE A 877 -3.75 -7.40 -6.56
C PHE A 877 -4.14 -8.36 -5.43
N THR A 878 -3.67 -8.12 -4.20
CA THR A 878 -4.00 -8.98 -3.05
C THR A 878 -5.50 -8.98 -2.78
N ILE A 879 -6.14 -7.81 -2.70
CA ILE A 879 -7.58 -7.71 -2.43
C ILE A 879 -8.41 -8.40 -3.52
N ALA A 880 -8.03 -8.27 -4.80
CA ALA A 880 -8.74 -8.90 -5.91
C ALA A 880 -8.62 -10.44 -5.90
N ASN A 881 -7.42 -10.98 -5.60
CA ASN A 881 -7.25 -12.43 -5.39
C ASN A 881 -8.09 -12.94 -4.20
N VAL A 882 -8.02 -12.27 -3.05
CA VAL A 882 -8.73 -12.67 -1.81
C VAL A 882 -10.25 -12.75 -2.04
N PHE A 883 -10.82 -11.81 -2.79
CA PHE A 883 -12.24 -11.87 -3.14
C PHE A 883 -12.57 -12.87 -4.24
N GLN A 884 -11.61 -13.34 -5.06
CA GLN A 884 -11.86 -14.23 -6.18
C GLN A 884 -12.45 -15.58 -5.74
N GLY A 885 -11.82 -16.27 -4.78
CA GLY A 885 -12.34 -17.54 -4.25
C GLY A 885 -13.66 -17.37 -3.48
N MET A 886 -13.82 -16.25 -2.78
CA MET A 886 -15.07 -15.89 -2.09
C MET A 886 -16.24 -15.70 -3.09
N PHE A 887 -16.03 -14.96 -4.18
CA PHE A 887 -17.07 -14.72 -5.20
C PHE A 887 -17.44 -15.99 -5.97
N ILE A 888 -16.48 -16.87 -6.27
CA ILE A 888 -16.76 -18.17 -6.88
C ILE A 888 -17.70 -18.99 -5.99
N PHE A 889 -17.39 -19.09 -4.69
CA PHE A 889 -18.24 -19.79 -3.73
C PHE A 889 -19.63 -19.15 -3.60
N ILE A 890 -19.70 -17.83 -3.50
CA ILE A 890 -20.98 -17.10 -3.37
C ILE A 890 -21.86 -17.30 -4.62
N PHE A 891 -21.38 -17.00 -5.82
CA PHE A 891 -22.23 -17.04 -7.01
C PHE A 891 -22.54 -18.48 -7.50
N HIS A 892 -21.60 -19.42 -7.38
CA HIS A 892 -21.73 -20.74 -7.99
C HIS A 892 -22.22 -21.81 -7.01
N CYS A 893 -22.01 -21.63 -5.70
CA CYS A 893 -22.53 -22.53 -4.66
C CYS A 893 -23.67 -21.90 -3.86
N PHE A 894 -23.47 -20.72 -3.24
CA PHE A 894 -24.44 -20.15 -2.30
C PHE A 894 -25.69 -19.61 -2.99
N MET A 895 -25.57 -18.77 -4.02
CA MET A 895 -26.71 -18.18 -4.76
C MET A 895 -27.34 -19.14 -5.78
N ASN A 896 -26.85 -20.39 -5.87
CA ASN A 896 -27.28 -21.35 -6.88
C ASN A 896 -28.38 -22.25 -6.32
N GLU A 897 -29.64 -21.98 -6.66
CA GLU A 897 -30.78 -22.75 -6.15
C GLU A 897 -30.62 -24.28 -6.24
N LYS A 898 -29.98 -24.78 -7.30
CA LYS A 898 -29.79 -26.24 -7.48
C LYS A 898 -28.83 -26.80 -6.42
N VAL A 899 -27.83 -26.02 -6.04
CA VAL A 899 -26.90 -26.34 -4.94
C VAL A 899 -27.59 -26.21 -3.59
N ILE A 900 -28.30 -25.10 -3.33
CA ILE A 900 -29.08 -24.90 -2.09
C ILE A 900 -30.05 -26.08 -1.88
N LYS A 901 -30.79 -26.49 -2.91
CA LYS A 901 -31.75 -27.60 -2.84
C LYS A 901 -31.07 -28.92 -2.47
N GLU A 902 -29.87 -29.20 -2.96
CA GLU A 902 -29.10 -30.38 -2.57
C GLU A 902 -28.42 -30.23 -1.19
N TYR A 903 -28.00 -29.04 -0.76
CA TYR A 903 -27.55 -28.77 0.62
C TYR A 903 -28.68 -29.03 1.63
N ARG A 904 -29.87 -28.46 1.41
CA ARG A 904 -31.06 -28.68 2.26
C ARG A 904 -31.46 -30.17 2.27
N ARG A 905 -31.37 -30.86 1.12
CA ARG A 905 -31.58 -32.33 1.01
C ARG A 905 -30.53 -33.15 1.79
N PHE A 906 -29.26 -32.77 1.74
CA PHE A 906 -28.18 -33.42 2.49
C PHE A 906 -28.38 -33.27 3.99
N ILE A 907 -28.67 -32.05 4.44
CA ILE A 907 -29.04 -31.73 5.82
C ILE A 907 -30.24 -32.57 6.28
N ARG A 908 -31.32 -32.62 5.49
CA ARG A 908 -32.52 -33.42 5.78
C ARG A 908 -32.23 -34.91 5.92
N ASN A 909 -31.34 -35.44 5.10
CA ASN A 909 -30.97 -36.86 5.09
C ASN A 909 -29.86 -37.21 6.12
N SER A 910 -29.28 -36.23 6.80
CA SER A 910 -28.15 -36.45 7.73
C SER A 910 -28.61 -36.96 9.10
N MET A 911 -28.37 -38.24 9.38
CA MET A 911 -28.75 -38.90 10.65
C MET A 911 -28.01 -38.38 11.90
N TRP A 912 -26.97 -37.55 11.72
CA TRP A 912 -26.11 -37.05 12.81
C TRP A 912 -26.48 -35.65 13.31
N MET A 913 -27.51 -35.00 12.75
CA MET A 913 -27.94 -33.66 13.18
C MET A 913 -29.20 -33.70 14.06
N PRO A 914 -29.32 -32.78 15.04
CA PRO A 914 -30.54 -32.61 15.83
C PRO A 914 -31.76 -32.33 14.94
N GLU A 915 -32.91 -32.86 15.34
CA GLU A 915 -34.14 -32.76 14.55
C GLU A 915 -34.56 -31.31 14.31
N TRP A 916 -34.37 -30.42 15.30
CA TRP A 916 -34.66 -28.98 15.15
C TRP A 916 -33.79 -28.29 14.07
N ILE A 917 -32.58 -28.78 13.77
CA ILE A 917 -31.75 -28.27 12.66
C ILE A 917 -32.27 -28.86 11.35
N ARG A 918 -32.49 -30.18 11.34
CA ARG A 918 -32.98 -30.92 10.17
C ARG A 918 -34.31 -30.37 9.65
N ASP A 919 -35.21 -29.99 10.56
CA ASP A 919 -36.55 -29.52 10.22
C ASP A 919 -36.55 -28.02 9.88
N ARG A 920 -35.70 -27.20 10.54
CA ARG A 920 -35.54 -25.76 10.24
C ARG A 920 -34.79 -25.45 8.95
N TYR A 921 -33.82 -26.28 8.57
CA TYR A 921 -32.95 -26.05 7.40
C TYR A 921 -33.09 -27.09 6.27
N GLY A 922 -33.69 -28.26 6.53
CA GLY A 922 -33.88 -29.32 5.52
C GLY A 922 -35.15 -29.21 4.66
N GLY A 923 -36.09 -28.34 5.06
CA GLY A 923 -37.35 -28.09 4.34
C GLY A 923 -38.45 -29.13 4.62
N THR A 924 -39.70 -28.66 4.58
CA THR A 924 -40.90 -29.39 4.98
C THR A 924 -41.30 -30.54 4.03
N PHE A 925 -42.06 -31.49 4.58
CA PHE A 925 -42.51 -32.69 3.90
C PHE A 925 -43.89 -32.48 3.26
N TYR A 926 -43.96 -32.35 1.92
CA TYR A 926 -45.23 -32.42 1.19
C TYR A 926 -45.69 -33.88 1.00
N THR A 927 -45.98 -34.56 2.11
CA THR A 927 -46.89 -35.73 2.08
C THR A 927 -48.32 -35.22 2.09
N GLY A 928 -49.07 -35.48 1.01
CA GLY A 928 -50.50 -35.23 0.97
C GLY A 928 -51.19 -35.99 2.11
N SER A 929 -51.85 -35.27 3.00
CA SER A 929 -52.46 -35.84 4.20
C SER A 929 -53.71 -36.63 3.85
N ASN A 930 -53.69 -37.96 4.03
CA ASN A 930 -54.94 -38.71 4.14
C ASN A 930 -54.79 -40.05 4.89
N GLN A 931 -54.85 -39.99 6.23
CA GLN A 931 -55.62 -40.95 7.02
C GLN A 931 -55.90 -40.44 8.44
N HIS A 932 -57.05 -40.83 8.99
CA HIS A 932 -57.50 -40.41 10.32
C HIS A 932 -56.63 -40.99 11.44
N ARG A 933 -56.53 -40.23 12.54
CA ARG A 933 -56.19 -40.82 13.85
C ARG A 933 -57.32 -41.74 14.30
N SER A 934 -56.99 -42.99 14.57
CA SER A 934 -57.72 -43.85 15.53
C SER A 934 -56.71 -44.52 16.44
N SER A 935 -56.91 -44.43 17.75
CA SER A 935 -55.95 -44.84 18.77
C SER A 935 -56.17 -46.25 19.28
N SER A 936 -55.11 -47.06 19.33
CA SER A 936 -55.05 -48.27 20.16
C SER A 936 -53.63 -48.53 20.66
N SER A 937 -53.51 -49.17 21.82
CA SER A 937 -52.25 -49.42 22.54
C SER A 937 -51.79 -50.86 22.41
N SER A 938 -50.47 -51.11 22.31
CA SER A 938 -49.73 -51.98 23.25
C SER A 938 -48.31 -52.33 22.82
N SER A 939 -47.41 -52.40 23.81
CA SER A 939 -46.34 -53.40 24.04
C SER A 939 -45.98 -54.40 22.93
N GLY A 940 -44.69 -54.45 22.54
CA GLY A 940 -44.14 -55.58 21.76
C GLY A 940 -42.61 -55.58 21.64
N LYS A 941 -41.95 -56.70 21.99
CA LYS A 941 -40.49 -56.88 21.82
C LYS A 941 -40.14 -57.36 20.40
N LYS A 942 -38.91 -57.02 19.98
CA LYS A 942 -38.15 -57.54 18.82
C LYS A 942 -38.57 -58.94 18.33
N ARG A 943 -38.62 -59.13 17.00
CA ARG A 943 -38.13 -60.38 16.38
C ARG A 943 -37.44 -60.12 15.03
N ILE A 944 -36.41 -60.90 14.78
CA ILE A 944 -35.67 -61.02 13.52
C ILE A 944 -36.31 -62.16 12.72
N TRP A 945 -36.36 -62.07 11.39
CA TRP A 945 -36.00 -63.15 10.45
C TRP A 945 -35.69 -62.55 9.07
N SER A 946 -35.02 -63.35 8.22
CA SER A 946 -34.40 -62.96 6.95
C SER A 946 -34.74 -63.97 5.84
N GLN A 947 -34.31 -63.69 4.60
CA GLN A 947 -34.44 -64.56 3.41
C GLN A 947 -35.89 -64.67 2.89
N GLU A 948 -36.16 -64.85 1.60
CA GLU A 948 -35.30 -65.26 0.47
C GLU A 948 -35.47 -64.36 -0.77
N ASP A 949 -34.54 -64.45 -1.73
CA ASP A 949 -34.88 -64.31 -3.14
C ASP A 949 -34.09 -65.35 -3.97
N LYS A 950 -34.59 -65.76 -5.14
CA LYS A 950 -34.45 -67.19 -5.57
C LYS A 950 -33.95 -67.44 -7.00
N ARG A 951 -33.22 -68.57 -7.12
CA ARG A 951 -32.88 -69.41 -8.30
C ARG A 951 -31.59 -69.13 -9.09
N LEU A 952 -30.79 -70.21 -9.14
CA LEU A 952 -29.68 -70.51 -10.06
C LEU A 952 -30.22 -70.82 -11.47
N SER A 953 -29.35 -70.79 -12.49
CA SER A 953 -28.82 -72.03 -13.13
C SER A 953 -27.86 -71.76 -14.30
N ASN A 954 -27.02 -72.76 -14.60
CA ASN A 954 -26.05 -72.86 -15.70
C ASN A 954 -24.85 -71.89 -15.60
N THR A 955 -23.60 -72.33 -15.76
CA THR A 955 -23.09 -73.17 -16.86
C THR A 955 -21.98 -74.14 -16.41
N THR A 956 -21.89 -75.30 -17.05
CA THR A 956 -20.77 -76.26 -16.95
C THR A 956 -19.84 -76.13 -18.17
N GLY A 957 -18.52 -76.20 -17.97
CA GLY A 957 -17.55 -76.10 -19.07
C GLY A 957 -16.10 -76.44 -18.69
N SER A 958 -15.51 -77.39 -19.43
CA SER A 958 -14.08 -77.72 -19.55
C SER A 958 -13.21 -76.47 -19.83
N SER A 959 -11.99 -76.26 -19.32
CA SER A 959 -10.79 -77.09 -19.05
C SER A 959 -9.78 -77.20 -20.21
N SER A 960 -8.51 -76.86 -19.92
CA SER A 960 -7.26 -77.29 -20.58
C SER A 960 -6.77 -76.66 -21.89
N ALA A 961 -5.73 -75.81 -21.76
CA ALA A 961 -4.47 -75.77 -22.54
C ALA A 961 -3.57 -74.71 -21.84
N ASP A 962 -2.47 -74.98 -21.12
CA ASP A 962 -1.31 -75.88 -21.28
C ASP A 962 -0.36 -75.47 -22.43
N HIS A 963 0.82 -74.91 -22.08
CA HIS A 963 2.14 -75.39 -22.54
C HIS A 963 3.36 -74.65 -21.92
N ARG A 964 3.92 -75.28 -20.87
CA ARG A 964 5.36 -75.56 -20.60
C ARG A 964 6.52 -74.56 -20.94
N LYS A 965 7.43 -74.46 -19.93
CA LYS A 965 8.93 -74.47 -19.98
C LYS A 965 9.70 -73.18 -20.37
N LEU A 966 10.90 -72.87 -19.82
CA LEU A 966 11.73 -73.44 -18.72
C LEU A 966 12.80 -72.41 -18.25
N SER A 967 13.33 -72.55 -17.01
CA SER A 967 14.71 -72.16 -16.55
C SER A 967 15.09 -70.66 -16.47
N THR A 968 15.94 -70.17 -15.55
CA THR A 968 16.79 -70.81 -14.50
C THR A 968 17.20 -69.85 -13.38
N SER A 969 17.38 -70.37 -12.14
CA SER A 969 18.45 -70.07 -11.13
C SER A 969 18.69 -68.61 -10.63
N SER A 970 19.17 -68.31 -9.41
CA SER A 970 19.57 -69.05 -8.18
C SER A 970 19.80 -68.03 -7.02
N ASN A 971 20.03 -68.35 -5.73
CA ASN A 971 19.64 -69.44 -4.80
C ASN A 971 20.31 -69.14 -3.41
N GLY A 972 19.80 -69.68 -2.29
CA GLY A 972 20.40 -69.59 -0.94
C GLY A 972 19.43 -69.09 0.13
N ARG A 973 18.62 -69.94 0.78
CA ARG A 973 18.92 -70.77 1.98
C ARG A 973 19.39 -69.95 3.21
N ASN A 974 18.55 -69.76 4.22
CA ASN A 974 18.17 -70.69 5.31
C ASN A 974 19.27 -71.03 6.32
N SER A 975 19.06 -70.61 7.57
CA SER A 975 19.14 -71.43 8.81
C SER A 975 18.54 -70.66 10.00
N GLY A 976 18.06 -71.34 11.04
CA GLY A 976 17.52 -70.71 12.24
C GLY A 976 17.48 -71.62 13.47
N SER A 977 17.78 -71.05 14.63
CA SER A 977 17.73 -71.64 15.98
C SER A 977 17.92 -70.47 16.97
N CYS A 978 16.94 -69.97 17.72
CA CYS A 978 16.23 -70.51 18.90
C CYS A 978 16.80 -70.03 20.25
N ILE A 979 15.90 -69.43 21.06
CA ILE A 979 15.91 -69.34 22.55
C ILE A 979 16.88 -68.33 23.23
N ARG A 980 16.30 -67.18 23.66
CA ARG A 980 16.08 -66.68 25.06
C ARG A 980 17.08 -67.07 26.22
N PRO A 981 17.09 -66.38 27.39
CA PRO A 981 16.32 -65.17 27.82
C PRO A 981 17.11 -64.08 28.62
N SER A 982 16.43 -62.96 28.94
CA SER A 982 16.59 -62.12 30.17
C SER A 982 17.92 -61.34 30.43
N ALA A 983 17.95 -60.20 31.15
CA ALA A 983 16.90 -59.26 31.59
C ALA A 983 17.47 -57.93 32.17
N VAL A 984 16.63 -56.87 32.18
CA VAL A 984 16.47 -55.82 33.26
C VAL A 984 17.47 -54.63 33.41
N GLN A 985 16.88 -53.41 33.30
CA GLN A 985 17.23 -52.11 33.95
C GLN A 985 18.56 -51.38 33.61
N TYR A 986 18.75 -50.06 33.81
CA TYR A 986 17.91 -48.97 34.39
C TYR A 986 18.33 -47.59 33.80
N ALA A 987 17.42 -46.59 33.75
CA ALA A 987 17.67 -45.14 33.90
C ALA A 987 18.57 -44.39 32.85
N SER A 988 18.47 -43.06 32.60
CA SER A 988 17.48 -42.02 32.99
C SER A 988 17.67 -40.71 32.17
N SER A 989 16.86 -39.70 32.50
CA SER A 989 16.95 -38.24 32.23
C SER A 989 16.58 -37.67 30.85
N VAL A 990 15.41 -37.01 30.86
CA VAL A 990 14.84 -36.01 29.94
C VAL A 990 14.55 -36.48 28.51
#